data_AF-A0A673C4E5-F1
#
_entry.id   AF-A0A673C4E5-F1
#
_cell.length_a   1.000
_cell.length_b   1.000
_cell.length_c   1.000
_cell.angle_alpha   90.00
_cell.angle_beta   90.00
_cell.angle_gamma   90.00
#
_symmetry.space_group_name_H-M   'P 1'
#
loop_
_entity.id
_entity.type
_entity.pdbx_description
1 polymer ?
#
loop_
_entity_poly.entity_id
_entity_poly.type
_entity_poly.pdbx_seq_one_letter_code
_entity_poly.pdbx_strand_id
1 'polypeptide(L)'
;MSKHEDSWERLDKEFDHCLLDMKPYVLKHPNKTERQRCAIWIKKFCDPASWGSGLLGRRNRNLYARLLLHMLKRGDLEGPFNTKPEPGTLKTLPTYMVMTNLQLLQVEELFRKNGEIEEVKSLYRAKQKESEELIRKLERKVQSVLRESQVICESKEKQIAELKKMSDQSADSLKNEWEKKRHAAVAKIEQEKFELQKKHTENIQELLEDTNLRLAKMEAEYNARSQATEQTVRELEFRVKQQSVEVEKGNTLRQKVTQEKAHLEIHIASISAELQEANRRNTMLQKEKEEQSEHYEQTLQKLHAKHETDLSHFQQEHTLSTAKASELIEELEKTVAQLRQQIQDSEHQRQKQVRRLIIFSRLLQVCFCGSILISACVLGYRDVESQLDRARETQRQQIQQADIALEQFKKQVELSSEKAYTDMKLQMEKVEEDLIRSKSLRENQAKEFSQQLDALRQKYEQQMAEQRMQHEQERTRLQQQHSAEKDSLVQERQREVNSLERQARAALQQHQQHTQEWRKRDAQIISDLEAQLTNLNEELQGAHVQHKQQLAEMALLWEEEKQKAFLDKEASLDRLCSDMERIRSDLEGSYQQERDAAQEKTNSRLKQIEKEYSQKLTKSAQVISFLIHLFSPLSFSIPFFPPTELLERTSTDGGGKEALQEKVESLQRQLHSSEKKLLSKELETEEKVTLVRKEYEEKIKGLMPAELRQELEDTIASLKAQVRASLCLWRHLTTFHWGFVYTPPVRSAK
;
A
#
# COMPACT_ATOMS: atom_id res chain seq x y z
N MET A 1 -122.79 -4.04 24.80
CA MET A 1 -122.98 -2.64 24.36
C MET A 1 -121.97 -1.68 25.01
N SER A 2 -120.74 -2.12 25.34
CA SER A 2 -119.95 -1.45 26.39
C SER A 2 -119.18 -0.17 26.02
N LYS A 3 -118.94 0.14 24.73
CA LYS A 3 -118.13 1.31 24.32
C LYS A 3 -118.67 2.69 24.76
N HIS A 4 -119.89 2.77 25.30
CA HIS A 4 -120.42 3.99 25.91
C HIS A 4 -120.18 4.11 27.42
N GLU A 5 -119.98 2.99 28.13
CA GLU A 5 -119.89 2.96 29.60
C GLU A 5 -118.49 3.41 30.08
N ASP A 6 -117.41 2.98 29.43
CA ASP A 6 -116.04 3.46 29.70
C ASP A 6 -115.93 5.00 29.62
N SER A 7 -116.60 5.60 28.63
CA SER A 7 -116.60 7.05 28.43
C SER A 7 -117.54 7.79 29.40
N TRP A 8 -118.38 7.08 30.16
CA TRP A 8 -119.22 7.65 31.21
C TRP A 8 -118.48 7.66 32.54
N GLU A 9 -117.84 6.54 32.94
CA GLU A 9 -117.00 6.49 34.15
C GLU A 9 -115.87 7.52 34.11
N ARG A 10 -115.15 7.64 32.98
CA ARG A 10 -114.04 8.59 32.88
C ARG A 10 -114.48 10.04 33.08
N LEU A 11 -115.70 10.39 32.68
CA LEU A 11 -116.26 11.72 32.90
C LEU A 11 -116.79 11.91 34.33
N ASP A 12 -117.23 10.88 35.03
CA ASP A 12 -117.57 10.99 36.44
C ASP A 12 -116.31 11.11 37.30
N LYS A 13 -115.30 10.26 37.10
CA LYS A 13 -113.99 10.34 37.78
C LYS A 13 -113.27 11.69 37.58
N GLU A 14 -113.46 12.32 36.42
CA GLU A 14 -113.00 13.68 36.11
C GLU A 14 -113.80 14.77 36.85
N PHE A 15 -115.12 14.58 36.99
CA PHE A 15 -116.00 15.48 37.74
C PHE A 15 -115.76 15.40 39.25
N ASP A 16 -115.57 14.19 39.79
CA ASP A 16 -115.27 13.95 41.20
C ASP A 16 -113.95 14.60 41.61
N HIS A 17 -112.90 14.48 40.77
CA HIS A 17 -111.66 15.26 40.95
C HIS A 17 -111.93 16.77 40.96
N CYS A 18 -112.74 17.27 40.03
CA CYS A 18 -113.10 18.69 39.95
C CYS A 18 -113.86 19.17 41.21
N LEU A 19 -114.75 18.35 41.79
CA LEU A 19 -115.45 18.63 43.04
C LEU A 19 -114.51 18.61 44.26
N LEU A 20 -113.56 17.67 44.32
CA LEU A 20 -112.53 17.63 45.37
C LEU A 20 -111.66 18.89 45.31
N ASP A 21 -111.22 19.29 44.11
CA ASP A 21 -110.45 20.51 43.87
C ASP A 21 -111.24 21.77 44.24
N MET A 22 -112.56 21.82 43.98
CA MET A 22 -113.42 22.95 44.35
C MET A 22 -113.55 23.13 45.86
N LYS A 23 -113.64 22.03 46.61
CA LYS A 23 -113.97 21.98 48.03
C LYS A 23 -113.23 23.02 48.89
N PRO A 24 -111.88 23.17 48.83
CA PRO A 24 -111.18 24.21 49.61
C PRO A 24 -111.58 25.63 49.22
N TYR A 25 -111.77 25.94 47.93
CA TYR A 25 -112.11 27.30 47.46
C TYR A 25 -113.55 27.67 47.78
N VAL A 26 -114.51 26.76 47.59
CA VAL A 26 -115.93 26.99 47.94
C VAL A 26 -116.08 27.23 49.45
N LEU A 27 -115.48 26.38 50.28
CA LEU A 27 -115.62 26.50 51.74
C LEU A 27 -114.96 27.77 52.30
N LYS A 28 -113.85 28.22 51.69
CA LYS A 28 -113.14 29.45 52.07
C LYS A 28 -113.69 30.72 51.39
N HIS A 29 -114.59 30.61 50.40
CA HIS A 29 -115.07 31.75 49.61
C HIS A 29 -115.65 32.87 50.50
N PRO A 30 -115.13 34.11 50.46
CA PRO A 30 -115.42 35.13 51.47
C PRO A 30 -116.89 35.56 51.48
N ASN A 31 -117.49 35.77 50.30
CA ASN A 31 -118.89 36.16 50.19
C ASN A 31 -119.84 34.97 50.44
N LYS A 32 -120.65 35.08 51.50
CA LYS A 32 -121.65 34.08 51.93
C LYS A 32 -122.73 33.82 50.87
N THR A 33 -123.16 34.86 50.14
CA THR A 33 -124.21 34.78 49.11
C THR A 33 -123.69 34.14 47.83
N GLU A 34 -122.41 34.32 47.50
CA GLU A 34 -121.74 33.53 46.46
C GLU A 34 -121.49 32.09 46.89
N ARG A 35 -121.05 31.84 48.14
CA ARG A 35 -120.91 30.47 48.67
C ARG A 35 -122.22 29.68 48.56
N GLN A 36 -123.36 30.31 48.83
CA GLN A 36 -124.68 29.73 48.61
C GLN A 36 -125.02 29.54 47.12
N ARG A 37 -124.71 30.49 46.23
CA ARG A 37 -124.87 30.32 44.77
C ARG A 37 -124.05 29.14 44.24
N CYS A 38 -122.78 29.02 44.63
CA CYS A 38 -121.92 27.90 44.28
C CYS A 38 -122.46 26.57 44.81
N ALA A 39 -122.96 26.52 46.05
CA ALA A 39 -123.58 25.31 46.59
C ALA A 39 -124.85 24.90 45.81
N ILE A 40 -125.65 25.85 45.33
CA ILE A 40 -126.82 25.58 44.47
C ILE A 40 -126.39 25.08 43.08
N TRP A 41 -125.36 25.68 42.47
CA TRP A 41 -124.82 25.23 41.19
C TRP A 41 -124.16 23.84 41.27
N ILE A 42 -123.39 23.58 42.32
CA ILE A 42 -122.81 22.24 42.58
C ILE A 42 -123.92 21.22 42.83
N LYS A 43 -124.97 21.56 43.62
CA LYS A 43 -126.13 20.69 43.78
C LYS A 43 -126.82 20.39 42.45
N LYS A 44 -126.87 21.35 41.51
CA LYS A 44 -127.34 21.10 40.14
C LYS A 44 -126.38 20.17 39.38
N PHE A 45 -125.07 20.39 39.41
CA PHE A 45 -124.12 19.47 38.74
C PHE A 45 -124.22 18.02 39.25
N CYS A 46 -124.55 17.83 40.52
CA CYS A 46 -124.75 16.50 41.13
C CYS A 46 -126.15 15.90 40.89
N ASP A 47 -127.13 16.65 40.37
CA ASP A 47 -128.49 16.17 40.11
C ASP A 47 -128.63 15.64 38.67
N PRO A 48 -128.78 14.31 38.45
CA PRO A 48 -128.85 13.71 37.12
C PRO A 48 -130.02 14.19 36.25
N ALA A 49 -131.13 14.62 36.86
CA ALA A 49 -132.27 15.15 36.11
C ALA A 49 -131.98 16.52 35.48
N SER A 50 -130.94 17.22 35.97
CA SER A 50 -130.72 18.64 35.69
C SER A 50 -129.61 18.94 34.68
N TRP A 51 -128.82 17.94 34.27
CA TRP A 51 -127.83 18.06 33.18
C TRP A 51 -128.13 17.18 31.95
N GLY A 52 -129.16 16.33 32.02
CA GLY A 52 -129.72 15.59 30.89
C GLY A 52 -129.00 14.26 30.60
N SER A 53 -129.78 13.22 30.27
CA SER A 53 -129.25 11.87 30.08
C SER A 53 -128.26 11.78 28.90
N GLY A 54 -127.18 11.01 29.09
CA GLY A 54 -126.21 10.67 28.05
C GLY A 54 -124.87 11.41 28.12
N LEU A 55 -124.02 11.12 27.12
CA LEU A 55 -122.61 11.55 27.10
C LEU A 55 -122.44 13.08 27.00
N LEU A 56 -123.33 13.76 26.27
CA LEU A 56 -123.23 15.21 26.04
C LEU A 56 -123.52 16.00 27.32
N GLY A 57 -124.51 15.58 28.12
CA GLY A 57 -124.84 16.16 29.42
C GLY A 57 -123.67 16.04 30.41
N ARG A 58 -123.04 14.86 30.49
CA ARG A 58 -121.83 14.64 31.32
C ARG A 58 -120.66 15.55 30.90
N ARG A 59 -120.39 15.69 29.59
CA ARG A 59 -119.35 16.62 29.09
C ARG A 59 -119.68 18.07 29.42
N ASN A 60 -120.94 18.49 29.28
CA ASN A 60 -121.37 19.84 29.60
C ASN A 60 -121.25 20.12 31.12
N ARG A 61 -121.72 19.21 31.98
CA ARG A 61 -121.52 19.24 33.45
C ARG A 61 -120.04 19.45 33.80
N ASN A 62 -119.13 18.69 33.18
CA ASN A 62 -117.70 18.78 33.44
C ASN A 62 -117.08 20.11 32.98
N LEU A 63 -117.55 20.68 31.87
CA LEU A 63 -117.13 22.02 31.41
C LEU A 63 -117.62 23.12 32.36
N TYR A 64 -118.88 23.06 32.80
CA TYR A 64 -119.42 23.93 33.84
C TYR A 64 -118.64 23.81 35.16
N ALA A 65 -118.28 22.59 35.56
CA ALA A 65 -117.49 22.36 36.76
C ALA A 65 -116.08 22.93 36.64
N ARG A 66 -115.35 22.65 35.55
CA ARG A 66 -114.02 23.22 35.28
C ARG A 66 -114.04 24.75 35.26
N LEU A 67 -115.07 25.36 34.66
CA LEU A 67 -115.23 26.82 34.63
C LEU A 67 -115.47 27.39 36.03
N LEU A 68 -116.35 26.78 36.82
CA LEU A 68 -116.60 27.20 38.21
C LEU A 68 -115.34 27.06 39.07
N LEU A 69 -114.60 25.95 38.93
CA LEU A 69 -113.33 25.72 39.63
C LEU A 69 -112.29 26.78 39.29
N HIS A 70 -112.17 27.14 38.01
CA HIS A 70 -111.24 28.18 37.57
C HIS A 70 -111.61 29.58 38.11
N MET A 71 -112.89 29.95 38.05
CA MET A 71 -113.41 31.19 38.65
C MET A 71 -113.17 31.23 40.17
N LEU A 72 -113.43 30.13 40.88
CA LEU A 72 -113.15 30.01 42.31
C LEU A 72 -111.65 30.06 42.67
N LYS A 73 -110.77 29.58 41.78
CA LYS A 73 -109.31 29.70 41.94
C LYS A 73 -108.82 31.14 41.74
N ARG A 74 -109.47 31.92 40.86
CA ARG A 74 -109.22 33.36 40.68
C ARG A 74 -109.83 34.25 41.76
N GLY A 75 -110.97 33.83 42.33
CA GLY A 75 -111.70 34.57 43.37
C GLY A 75 -112.91 35.37 42.86
N ASP A 76 -113.06 35.53 41.54
CA ASP A 76 -114.15 36.27 40.91
C ASP A 76 -115.19 35.32 40.30
N LEU A 77 -116.46 35.47 40.68
CA LEU A 77 -117.57 34.63 40.20
C LEU A 77 -118.47 35.38 39.22
N GLU A 78 -118.18 35.24 37.93
CA GLU A 78 -118.92 35.84 36.82
C GLU A 78 -120.13 34.99 36.37
N GLY A 79 -120.80 35.41 35.29
CA GLY A 79 -121.87 34.63 34.67
C GLY A 79 -121.34 33.32 34.09
N PRO A 80 -122.06 32.19 34.24
CA PRO A 80 -123.43 32.06 34.76
C PRO A 80 -123.55 31.95 36.29
N PHE A 81 -122.45 31.79 37.03
CA PHE A 81 -122.45 31.49 38.48
C PHE A 81 -122.85 32.67 39.37
N ASN A 82 -122.76 33.89 38.86
CA ASN A 82 -123.33 35.09 39.49
C ASN A 82 -124.87 35.05 39.64
N THR A 83 -125.59 34.15 38.96
CA THR A 83 -127.05 33.98 39.09
C THR A 83 -127.42 32.63 39.71
N LYS A 84 -128.67 32.47 40.15
CA LYS A 84 -129.21 31.13 40.45
C LYS A 84 -129.42 30.38 39.13
N PRO A 85 -129.12 29.08 39.04
CA PRO A 85 -129.35 28.32 37.82
C PRO A 85 -130.85 28.29 37.46
N GLU A 86 -131.15 28.43 36.18
CA GLU A 86 -132.51 28.31 35.65
C GLU A 86 -133.09 26.90 35.90
N PRO A 87 -134.43 26.75 36.00
CA PRO A 87 -135.10 25.44 35.98
C PRO A 87 -134.84 24.69 34.66
N GLY A 88 -134.82 23.35 34.72
CA GLY A 88 -134.57 22.50 33.56
C GLY A 88 -133.08 22.19 33.33
N THR A 89 -132.76 21.62 32.16
CA THR A 89 -131.42 21.09 31.83
C THR A 89 -130.35 22.18 31.68
N LEU A 90 -129.08 21.83 31.94
CA LEU A 90 -127.94 22.71 31.64
C LEU A 90 -127.87 23.03 30.14
N LYS A 91 -128.06 24.32 29.78
CA LYS A 91 -127.72 24.89 28.47
C LYS A 91 -126.22 24.69 28.17
N THR A 92 -125.81 24.72 26.91
CA THR A 92 -124.38 24.60 26.52
C THR A 92 -123.63 25.91 26.79
N LEU A 93 -122.39 25.84 27.31
CA LEU A 93 -121.56 27.04 27.49
C LEU A 93 -121.16 27.69 26.16
N PRO A 94 -121.10 29.04 26.07
CA PRO A 94 -120.51 29.74 24.93
C PRO A 94 -119.01 29.42 24.74
N THR A 95 -118.59 29.18 23.50
CA THR A 95 -117.23 28.76 23.14
C THR A 95 -116.13 29.69 23.67
N TYR A 96 -116.39 31.01 23.71
CA TYR A 96 -115.41 32.00 24.19
C TYR A 96 -115.05 31.87 25.68
N MET A 97 -115.94 31.29 26.50
CA MET A 97 -115.66 31.01 27.92
C MET A 97 -114.76 29.78 28.12
N VAL A 98 -114.65 28.91 27.12
CA VAL A 98 -113.88 27.66 27.21
C VAL A 98 -112.44 27.88 26.75
N MET A 99 -112.22 28.61 25.65
CA MET A 99 -110.89 28.75 25.04
C MET A 99 -109.91 29.55 25.90
N THR A 100 -110.34 30.70 26.43
CA THR A 100 -109.49 31.65 27.17
C THR A 100 -108.85 31.05 28.42
N ASN A 101 -109.63 30.30 29.19
CA ASN A 101 -109.18 29.68 30.45
C ASN A 101 -108.29 28.44 30.22
N LEU A 102 -108.39 27.78 29.06
CA LEU A 102 -107.50 26.68 28.66
C LEU A 102 -106.12 27.18 28.20
N GLN A 103 -106.06 28.37 27.59
CA GLN A 103 -104.80 28.96 27.10
C GLN A 103 -103.87 29.38 28.25
N LEU A 104 -104.39 29.93 29.36
CA LEU A 104 -103.56 30.31 30.51
C LEU A 104 -102.82 29.11 31.14
N LEU A 105 -103.51 27.97 31.31
CA LEU A 105 -102.92 26.77 31.93
C LEU A 105 -101.72 26.23 31.14
N GLN A 106 -101.73 26.35 29.81
CA GLN A 106 -100.59 25.96 28.98
C GLN A 106 -99.39 26.91 29.13
N VAL A 107 -99.64 28.19 29.40
CA VAL A 107 -98.59 29.20 29.62
C VAL A 107 -97.85 28.95 30.95
N GLU A 108 -98.57 28.62 32.03
CA GLU A 108 -97.96 28.29 33.32
C GLU A 108 -97.05 27.04 33.23
N GLU A 109 -97.50 26.01 32.51
CA GLU A 109 -96.70 24.79 32.28
C GLU A 109 -95.45 25.05 31.43
N LEU A 110 -95.54 25.91 30.41
CA LEU A 110 -94.39 26.33 29.61
C LEU A 110 -93.34 27.11 30.44
N PHE A 111 -93.77 28.00 31.33
CA PHE A 111 -92.85 28.71 32.23
C PHE A 111 -92.07 27.75 33.13
N ARG A 112 -92.74 26.75 33.73
CA ARG A 112 -92.09 25.69 34.52
C ARG A 112 -91.05 24.94 33.69
N LYS A 113 -91.40 24.48 32.49
CA LYS A 113 -90.46 23.74 31.63
C LYS A 113 -89.29 24.59 31.14
N ASN A 114 -89.50 25.89 30.91
CA ASN A 114 -88.41 26.79 30.58
C ASN A 114 -87.43 27.00 31.77
N GLY A 115 -87.93 26.96 33.01
CA GLY A 115 -87.11 26.94 34.23
C GLY A 115 -86.21 25.70 34.32
N GLU A 116 -86.80 24.49 34.22
CA GLU A 116 -86.06 23.22 34.17
C GLU A 116 -84.97 23.23 33.09
N ILE A 117 -85.27 23.80 31.91
CA ILE A 117 -84.33 23.93 30.79
C ILE A 117 -83.16 24.88 31.11
N GLU A 118 -83.39 26.02 31.78
CA GLU A 118 -82.29 26.92 32.18
C GLU A 118 -81.43 26.35 33.31
N GLU A 119 -81.98 25.56 34.23
CA GLU A 119 -81.20 24.82 35.22
C GLU A 119 -80.27 23.79 34.54
N VAL A 120 -80.80 23.00 33.59
CA VAL A 120 -79.98 22.05 32.81
C VAL A 120 -78.91 22.78 31.97
N LYS A 121 -79.25 23.90 31.33
CA LYS A 121 -78.26 24.75 30.63
C LYS A 121 -77.23 25.34 31.59
N SER A 122 -77.59 25.65 32.83
CA SER A 122 -76.66 26.15 33.85
C SER A 122 -75.67 25.06 34.26
N LEU A 123 -76.16 23.86 34.58
CA LEU A 123 -75.34 22.69 34.90
C LEU A 123 -74.41 22.30 33.74
N TYR A 124 -74.89 22.34 32.49
CA TYR A 124 -74.05 22.08 31.32
C TYR A 124 -72.95 23.14 31.15
N ARG A 125 -73.29 24.44 31.28
CA ARG A 125 -72.29 25.54 31.24
C ARG A 125 -71.26 25.41 32.35
N ALA A 126 -71.66 25.00 33.55
CA ALA A 126 -70.74 24.73 34.66
C ALA A 126 -69.79 23.56 34.35
N LYS A 127 -70.31 22.42 33.88
CA LYS A 127 -69.49 21.25 33.51
C LYS A 127 -68.58 21.50 32.32
N GLN A 128 -68.99 22.30 31.34
CA GLN A 128 -68.10 22.78 30.29
C GLN A 128 -66.98 23.64 30.86
N LYS A 129 -67.28 24.60 31.74
CA LYS A 129 -66.25 25.45 32.36
C LYS A 129 -65.25 24.63 33.20
N GLU A 130 -65.72 23.64 33.96
CA GLU A 130 -64.87 22.69 34.68
C GLU A 130 -63.93 21.92 33.74
N SER A 131 -64.44 21.40 32.60
CA SER A 131 -63.62 20.64 31.65
C SER A 131 -62.61 21.51 30.91
N GLU A 132 -62.99 22.74 30.53
CA GLU A 132 -62.03 23.71 29.98
C GLU A 132 -60.96 24.14 31.00
N GLU A 133 -61.31 24.28 32.29
CA GLU A 133 -60.33 24.53 33.35
C GLU A 133 -59.40 23.34 33.59
N LEU A 134 -59.88 22.11 33.41
CA LEU A 134 -59.04 20.90 33.43
C LEU A 134 -58.08 20.89 32.23
N ILE A 135 -58.58 21.17 31.02
CA ILE A 135 -57.77 21.30 29.80
C ILE A 135 -56.68 22.36 30.01
N ARG A 136 -57.04 23.57 30.45
CA ARG A 136 -56.08 24.65 30.77
C ARG A 136 -55.11 24.32 31.92
N LYS A 137 -55.38 23.30 32.75
CA LYS A 137 -54.41 22.77 33.75
C LYS A 137 -53.48 21.74 33.10
N LEU A 138 -53.99 20.88 32.22
CA LEU A 138 -53.20 19.89 31.48
C LEU A 138 -52.26 20.54 30.45
N GLU A 139 -52.74 21.51 29.68
CA GLU A 139 -51.94 22.31 28.73
C GLU A 139 -50.73 22.96 29.42
N ARG A 140 -50.94 23.55 30.60
CA ARG A 140 -49.84 24.14 31.39
C ARG A 140 -48.85 23.10 31.91
N LYS A 141 -49.30 21.89 32.27
CA LYS A 141 -48.40 20.77 32.61
C LYS A 141 -47.58 20.33 31.40
N VAL A 142 -48.22 20.13 30.25
CA VAL A 142 -47.55 19.78 28.98
C VAL A 142 -46.53 20.85 28.60
N GLN A 143 -46.87 22.13 28.68
CA GLN A 143 -45.93 23.24 28.45
C GLN A 143 -44.76 23.28 29.45
N SER A 144 -44.94 22.79 30.68
CA SER A 144 -43.84 22.67 31.64
C SER A 144 -42.91 21.52 31.27
N VAL A 145 -43.46 20.32 31.05
CA VAL A 145 -42.69 19.14 30.62
C VAL A 145 -41.96 19.38 29.30
N LEU A 146 -42.55 20.13 28.35
CA LEU A 146 -41.86 20.54 27.12
C LEU A 146 -40.68 21.49 27.38
N ARG A 147 -40.83 22.47 28.28
CA ARG A 147 -39.72 23.37 28.68
C ARG A 147 -38.62 22.62 29.43
N GLU A 148 -39.00 21.70 30.31
CA GLU A 148 -38.07 20.84 31.06
C GLU A 148 -37.31 19.90 30.10
N SER A 149 -38.00 19.27 29.14
CA SER A 149 -37.40 18.45 28.09
C SER A 149 -36.46 19.27 27.19
N GLN A 150 -36.84 20.49 26.81
CA GLN A 150 -36.00 21.38 26.01
C GLN A 150 -34.68 21.71 26.72
N VAL A 151 -34.74 22.05 28.02
CA VAL A 151 -33.55 22.31 28.84
C VAL A 151 -32.67 21.05 28.98
N ILE A 152 -33.27 19.86 29.07
CA ILE A 152 -32.55 18.58 29.08
C ILE A 152 -31.85 18.34 27.72
N CYS A 153 -32.53 18.58 26.60
CA CYS A 153 -31.94 18.48 25.26
C CYS A 153 -30.76 19.43 25.10
N GLU A 154 -30.93 20.72 25.39
CA GLU A 154 -29.84 21.72 25.31
C GLU A 154 -28.65 21.39 26.23
N SER A 155 -28.92 20.82 27.42
CA SER A 155 -27.88 20.35 28.34
C SER A 155 -27.10 19.17 27.76
N LYS A 156 -27.80 18.23 27.10
CA LYS A 156 -27.17 17.08 26.42
C LYS A 156 -26.43 17.50 25.15
N GLU A 157 -26.93 18.46 24.39
CA GLU A 157 -26.24 19.03 23.23
C GLU A 157 -24.94 19.74 23.65
N LYS A 158 -24.95 20.49 24.75
CA LYS A 158 -23.73 21.09 25.34
C LYS A 158 -22.73 20.02 25.76
N GLN A 159 -23.16 18.97 26.47
CA GLN A 159 -22.30 17.84 26.84
C GLN A 159 -21.72 17.12 25.61
N ILE A 160 -22.50 16.94 24.53
CA ILE A 160 -22.04 16.35 23.27
C ILE A 160 -21.03 17.27 22.56
N ALA A 161 -21.26 18.59 22.55
CA ALA A 161 -20.34 19.56 21.96
C ALA A 161 -19.00 19.65 22.72
N GLU A 162 -19.04 19.59 24.06
CA GLU A 162 -17.86 19.52 24.91
C GLU A 162 -17.08 18.23 24.69
N LEU A 163 -17.73 17.07 24.67
CA LEU A 163 -17.10 15.78 24.39
C LEU A 163 -16.49 15.71 22.98
N LYS A 164 -17.18 16.26 21.97
CA LYS A 164 -16.62 16.42 20.61
C LYS A 164 -15.37 17.28 20.64
N LYS A 165 -15.44 18.49 21.22
CA LYS A 165 -14.29 19.40 21.34
C LYS A 165 -13.09 18.76 22.03
N MET A 166 -13.30 17.99 23.10
CA MET A 166 -12.21 17.27 23.78
C MET A 166 -11.65 16.13 22.90
N SER A 167 -12.50 15.40 22.18
CA SER A 167 -12.10 14.39 21.19
C SER A 167 -11.26 15.02 20.07
N ASP A 168 -11.75 16.09 19.45
CA ASP A 168 -11.10 16.80 18.35
C ASP A 168 -9.74 17.35 18.80
N GLN A 169 -9.66 17.97 19.99
CA GLN A 169 -8.40 18.42 20.60
C GLN A 169 -7.41 17.28 20.87
N SER A 170 -7.89 16.08 21.21
CA SER A 170 -7.04 14.89 21.39
C SER A 170 -6.57 14.29 20.05
N ALA A 171 -7.39 14.37 19.01
CA ALA A 171 -7.01 13.96 17.66
C ALA A 171 -5.97 14.93 17.06
N ASP A 172 -6.17 16.25 17.25
CA ASP A 172 -5.20 17.27 16.84
C ASP A 172 -3.89 17.19 17.62
N SER A 173 -3.91 16.94 18.93
CA SER A 173 -2.65 16.80 19.69
C SER A 173 -1.86 15.56 19.25
N LEU A 174 -2.54 14.42 19.06
CA LEU A 174 -1.94 13.19 18.52
C LEU A 174 -1.40 13.39 17.09
N LYS A 175 -2.16 14.08 16.22
CA LYS A 175 -1.71 14.45 14.87
C LYS A 175 -0.46 15.33 14.92
N ASN A 176 -0.45 16.37 15.75
CA ASN A 176 0.71 17.24 15.95
C ASN A 176 1.94 16.47 16.46
N GLU A 177 1.77 15.44 17.30
CA GLU A 177 2.87 14.54 17.67
C GLU A 177 3.39 13.72 16.49
N TRP A 178 2.50 13.11 15.69
CA TRP A 178 2.92 12.33 14.52
C TRP A 178 3.58 13.19 13.45
N GLU A 179 3.11 14.42 13.25
CA GLU A 179 3.78 15.38 12.37
C GLU A 179 5.16 15.77 12.91
N LYS A 180 5.31 16.04 14.21
CA LYS A 180 6.64 16.25 14.84
C LYS A 180 7.56 15.04 14.68
N LYS A 181 7.06 13.82 14.92
CA LYS A 181 7.80 12.56 14.73
C LYS A 181 8.25 12.38 13.27
N ARG A 182 7.37 12.68 12.31
CA ARG A 182 7.67 12.71 10.87
C ARG A 182 8.77 13.73 10.54
N HIS A 183 8.64 14.98 11.00
CA HIS A 183 9.63 16.02 10.71
C HIS A 183 10.99 15.73 11.35
N ALA A 184 11.04 15.17 12.56
CA ALA A 184 12.27 14.71 13.19
C ALA A 184 12.94 13.55 12.42
N ALA A 185 12.15 12.59 11.91
CA ALA A 185 12.66 11.49 11.09
C ALA A 185 13.19 11.99 9.73
N VAL A 186 12.50 12.92 9.07
CA VAL A 186 12.97 13.56 7.83
C VAL A 186 14.28 14.31 8.07
N ALA A 187 14.35 15.16 9.10
CA ALA A 187 15.57 15.91 9.43
C ALA A 187 16.76 14.99 9.74
N LYS A 188 16.53 13.84 10.40
CA LYS A 188 17.57 12.82 10.64
C LYS A 188 18.07 12.18 9.34
N ILE A 189 17.16 11.84 8.41
CA ILE A 189 17.52 11.30 7.09
C ILE A 189 18.25 12.33 6.23
N GLU A 190 17.87 13.61 6.30
CA GLU A 190 18.55 14.71 5.62
C GLU A 190 19.96 14.94 6.20
N GLN A 191 20.14 14.85 7.52
CA GLN A 191 21.44 14.90 8.18
C GLN A 191 22.32 13.69 7.81
N GLU A 192 21.77 12.48 7.81
CA GLU A 192 22.48 11.26 7.39
C GLU A 192 22.92 11.32 5.92
N LYS A 193 22.05 11.82 5.04
CA LYS A 193 22.36 12.11 3.64
C LYS A 193 23.48 13.15 3.50
N PHE A 194 23.45 14.22 4.31
CA PHE A 194 24.50 15.25 4.31
C PHE A 194 25.85 14.69 4.75
N GLU A 195 25.91 13.94 5.87
CA GLU A 195 27.16 13.31 6.33
C GLU A 195 27.67 12.23 5.34
N LEU A 196 26.79 11.50 4.65
CA LEU A 196 27.18 10.58 3.58
C LEU A 196 27.74 11.33 2.35
N GLN A 197 27.12 12.43 1.94
CA GLN A 197 27.60 13.26 0.82
C GLN A 197 28.94 13.93 1.17
N LYS A 198 29.11 14.39 2.42
CA LYS A 198 30.36 14.93 2.95
C LYS A 198 31.47 13.87 2.93
N LYS A 199 31.24 12.68 3.50
CA LYS A 199 32.20 11.55 3.45
C LYS A 199 32.56 11.14 2.03
N HIS A 200 31.60 11.12 1.10
CA HIS A 200 31.89 10.86 -0.31
C HIS A 200 32.78 11.94 -0.94
N THR A 201 32.62 13.20 -0.52
CA THR A 201 33.48 14.31 -0.97
C THR A 201 34.87 14.22 -0.33
N GLU A 202 34.96 13.88 0.97
CA GLU A 202 36.22 13.65 1.70
C GLU A 202 37.01 12.49 1.07
N ASN A 203 36.37 11.34 0.82
CA ASN A 203 37.00 10.19 0.14
C ASN A 203 37.51 10.53 -1.28
N ILE A 204 36.77 11.35 -2.05
CA ILE A 204 37.24 11.82 -3.37
C ILE A 204 38.46 12.73 -3.22
N GLN A 205 38.46 13.62 -2.23
CA GLN A 205 39.58 14.52 -1.95
C GLN A 205 40.83 13.72 -1.55
N GLU A 206 40.71 12.73 -0.66
CA GLU A 206 41.81 11.83 -0.27
C GLU A 206 42.39 11.06 -1.47
N LEU A 207 41.52 10.53 -2.35
CA LEU A 207 41.95 9.84 -3.57
C LEU A 207 42.67 10.76 -4.57
N LEU A 208 42.23 12.02 -4.69
CA LEU A 208 42.91 13.02 -5.49
C LEU A 208 44.25 13.42 -4.87
N GLU A 209 44.34 13.52 -3.54
CA GLU A 209 45.58 13.86 -2.83
C GLU A 209 46.63 12.73 -2.90
N ASP A 210 46.26 11.46 -2.74
CA ASP A 210 47.17 10.32 -2.98
C ASP A 210 47.63 10.27 -4.44
N THR A 211 46.71 10.46 -5.39
CA THR A 211 47.04 10.50 -6.82
C THR A 211 48.03 11.62 -7.13
N ASN A 212 47.80 12.83 -6.60
CA ASN A 212 48.69 13.98 -6.78
C ASN A 212 50.05 13.77 -6.10
N LEU A 213 50.09 13.20 -4.90
CA LEU A 213 51.33 12.86 -4.19
C LEU A 213 52.15 11.82 -4.96
N ARG A 214 51.48 10.82 -5.53
CA ARG A 214 52.09 9.78 -6.36
C ARG A 214 52.61 10.32 -7.69
N LEU A 215 51.88 11.24 -8.32
CA LEU A 215 52.33 11.98 -9.51
C LEU A 215 53.55 12.83 -9.20
N ALA A 216 53.52 13.67 -8.16
CA ALA A 216 54.65 14.50 -7.74
C ALA A 216 55.90 13.67 -7.40
N LYS A 217 55.73 12.49 -6.78
CA LYS A 217 56.82 11.53 -6.57
C LYS A 217 57.37 10.98 -7.90
N MET A 218 56.50 10.59 -8.83
CA MET A 218 56.91 10.10 -10.14
C MET A 218 57.64 11.17 -10.96
N GLU A 219 57.19 12.43 -10.90
CA GLU A 219 57.85 13.58 -11.51
C GLU A 219 59.22 13.84 -10.86
N ALA A 220 59.34 13.78 -9.53
CA ALA A 220 60.62 13.89 -8.84
C ALA A 220 61.59 12.75 -9.22
N GLU A 221 61.12 11.51 -9.31
CA GLU A 221 61.92 10.37 -9.80
C GLU A 221 62.34 10.54 -11.26
N TYR A 222 61.44 11.03 -12.14
CA TYR A 222 61.74 11.30 -13.54
C TYR A 222 62.79 12.42 -13.69
N ASN A 223 62.61 13.53 -12.96
CA ASN A 223 63.53 14.66 -12.97
C ASN A 223 64.91 14.26 -12.42
N ALA A 224 64.98 13.44 -11.37
CA ALA A 224 66.23 12.90 -10.86
C ALA A 224 66.93 11.99 -11.89
N ARG A 225 66.18 11.14 -12.61
CA ARG A 225 66.73 10.33 -13.72
C ARG A 225 67.23 11.21 -14.87
N SER A 226 66.48 12.24 -15.25
CA SER A 226 66.88 13.21 -16.30
C SER A 226 68.20 13.90 -15.92
N GLN A 227 68.29 14.43 -14.70
CA GLN A 227 69.50 15.08 -14.19
C GLN A 227 70.71 14.13 -14.15
N ALA A 228 70.51 12.87 -13.75
CA ALA A 228 71.57 11.85 -13.79
C ALA A 228 72.01 11.54 -15.23
N THR A 229 71.07 11.44 -16.18
CA THR A 229 71.44 11.27 -17.61
C THR A 229 72.17 12.50 -18.16
N GLU A 230 71.75 13.72 -17.82
CA GLU A 230 72.47 14.94 -18.21
C GLU A 230 73.89 15.00 -17.62
N GLN A 231 74.09 14.56 -16.37
CA GLN A 231 75.42 14.47 -15.77
C GLN A 231 76.32 13.51 -16.54
N THR A 232 75.85 12.29 -16.84
CA THR A 232 76.64 11.33 -17.64
C THR A 232 76.89 11.81 -19.08
N VAL A 233 75.96 12.53 -19.70
CA VAL A 233 76.19 13.18 -21.01
C VAL A 233 77.27 14.26 -20.92
N ARG A 234 77.24 15.13 -19.90
CA ARG A 234 78.25 16.17 -19.69
C ARG A 234 79.65 15.57 -19.40
N GLU A 235 79.72 14.47 -18.66
CA GLU A 235 80.96 13.71 -18.45
C GLU A 235 81.50 13.09 -19.74
N LEU A 236 80.63 12.48 -20.57
CA LEU A 236 81.00 11.93 -21.86
C LEU A 236 81.45 13.04 -22.83
N GLU A 237 80.76 14.17 -22.88
CA GLU A 237 81.20 15.35 -23.63
C GLU A 237 82.57 15.85 -23.18
N PHE A 238 82.82 15.93 -21.87
CA PHE A 238 84.10 16.35 -21.33
C PHE A 238 85.22 15.38 -21.73
N ARG A 239 84.97 14.07 -21.61
CA ARG A 239 85.91 13.02 -22.05
C ARG A 239 86.19 13.09 -23.55
N VAL A 240 85.17 13.32 -24.38
CA VAL A 240 85.35 13.52 -25.84
C VAL A 240 86.18 14.78 -26.11
N LYS A 241 85.89 15.90 -25.45
CA LYS A 241 86.67 17.15 -25.58
C LYS A 241 88.14 16.94 -25.17
N GLN A 242 88.40 16.21 -24.08
CA GLN A 242 89.76 15.83 -23.67
C GLN A 242 90.44 14.94 -24.73
N GLN A 243 89.77 13.90 -25.21
CA GLN A 243 90.31 12.99 -26.22
C GLN A 243 90.60 13.71 -27.55
N SER A 244 89.78 14.68 -27.97
CA SER A 244 90.07 15.53 -29.14
C SER A 244 91.38 16.31 -28.95
N VAL A 245 91.58 16.93 -27.78
CA VAL A 245 92.83 17.67 -27.46
C VAL A 245 94.04 16.72 -27.39
N GLU A 246 93.87 15.48 -26.93
CA GLU A 246 94.93 14.47 -26.95
C GLU A 246 95.25 13.99 -28.38
N VAL A 247 94.24 13.86 -29.25
CA VAL A 247 94.42 13.58 -30.68
C VAL A 247 95.10 14.74 -31.40
N GLU A 248 94.78 16.00 -31.09
CA GLU A 248 95.45 17.18 -31.64
C GLU A 248 96.93 17.28 -31.20
N LYS A 249 97.24 16.96 -29.94
CA LYS A 249 98.61 16.80 -29.45
C LYS A 249 99.33 15.66 -30.20
N GLY A 250 98.67 14.53 -30.41
CA GLY A 250 99.20 13.42 -31.22
C GLY A 250 99.41 13.79 -32.69
N ASN A 251 98.57 14.65 -33.27
CA ASN A 251 98.71 15.15 -34.64
C ASN A 251 99.88 16.12 -34.78
N THR A 252 100.01 17.08 -33.86
CA THR A 252 101.14 18.04 -33.87
C THR A 252 102.48 17.36 -33.59
N LEU A 253 102.52 16.33 -32.72
CA LEU A 253 103.71 15.48 -32.56
C LEU A 253 104.03 14.69 -33.84
N ARG A 254 103.03 14.07 -34.49
CA ARG A 254 103.23 13.38 -35.78
C ARG A 254 103.73 14.32 -36.88
N GLN A 255 103.25 15.57 -36.91
CA GLN A 255 103.73 16.59 -37.85
C GLN A 255 105.20 16.95 -37.58
N LYS A 256 105.59 17.20 -36.32
CA LYS A 256 107.00 17.46 -35.95
C LYS A 256 107.92 16.32 -36.33
N VAL A 257 107.58 15.07 -35.98
CA VAL A 257 108.38 13.89 -36.35
C VAL A 257 108.48 13.72 -37.87
N THR A 258 107.44 14.09 -38.62
CA THR A 258 107.48 14.08 -40.10
C THR A 258 108.39 15.18 -40.66
N GLN A 259 108.42 16.37 -40.06
CA GLN A 259 109.33 17.46 -40.41
C GLN A 259 110.79 17.09 -40.07
N GLU A 260 111.04 16.60 -38.86
CA GLU A 260 112.36 16.12 -38.41
C GLU A 260 112.86 15.00 -39.32
N LYS A 261 112.01 14.03 -39.68
CA LYS A 261 112.32 13.00 -40.67
C LYS A 261 112.72 13.62 -42.02
N ALA A 262 111.93 14.55 -42.56
CA ALA A 262 112.24 15.18 -43.84
C ALA A 262 113.56 15.98 -43.82
N HIS A 263 113.87 16.66 -42.70
CA HIS A 263 115.16 17.32 -42.50
C HIS A 263 116.32 16.31 -42.46
N LEU A 264 116.15 15.16 -41.81
CA LEU A 264 117.15 14.08 -41.81
C LEU A 264 117.32 13.46 -43.19
N GLU A 265 116.24 13.24 -43.96
CA GLU A 265 116.30 12.77 -45.35
C GLU A 265 117.07 13.77 -46.26
N ILE A 266 116.86 15.08 -46.08
CA ILE A 266 117.63 16.13 -46.76
C ILE A 266 119.11 16.12 -46.35
N HIS A 267 119.43 15.98 -45.06
CA HIS A 267 120.81 15.89 -44.61
C HIS A 267 121.53 14.64 -45.13
N ILE A 268 120.86 13.47 -45.13
CA ILE A 268 121.38 12.23 -45.71
C ILE A 268 121.63 12.41 -47.22
N ALA A 269 120.74 13.10 -47.94
CA ALA A 269 120.93 13.42 -49.36
C ALA A 269 122.13 14.37 -49.60
N SER A 270 122.31 15.40 -48.77
CA SER A 270 123.48 16.31 -48.84
C SER A 270 124.78 15.54 -48.64
N ILE A 271 124.90 14.80 -47.53
CA ILE A 271 126.09 14.01 -47.20
C ILE A 271 126.36 12.94 -48.29
N SER A 272 125.31 12.36 -48.87
CA SER A 272 125.45 11.42 -50.00
C SER A 272 125.97 12.10 -51.27
N ALA A 273 125.54 13.34 -51.56
CA ALA A 273 126.03 14.12 -52.70
C ALA A 273 127.48 14.58 -52.48
N GLU A 274 127.82 15.04 -51.27
CA GLU A 274 129.18 15.39 -50.85
C GLU A 274 130.13 14.17 -50.94
N LEU A 275 129.67 12.99 -50.50
CA LEU A 275 130.42 11.73 -50.62
C LEU A 275 130.60 11.30 -52.08
N GLN A 276 129.56 11.38 -52.92
CA GLN A 276 129.70 11.15 -54.36
C GLN A 276 130.72 12.09 -54.99
N GLU A 277 130.71 13.35 -54.60
CA GLU A 277 131.59 14.38 -55.14
C GLU A 277 133.05 14.21 -54.67
N ALA A 278 133.27 13.84 -53.40
CA ALA A 278 134.57 13.41 -52.91
C ALA A 278 135.08 12.16 -53.66
N ASN A 279 134.20 11.20 -53.96
CA ASN A 279 134.54 10.02 -54.76
C ASN A 279 134.90 10.40 -56.21
N ARG A 280 134.17 11.32 -56.87
CA ARG A 280 134.55 11.84 -58.20
C ARG A 280 135.95 12.45 -58.17
N ARG A 281 136.25 13.29 -57.19
CA ARG A 281 137.57 13.92 -57.01
C ARG A 281 138.67 12.87 -56.80
N ASN A 282 138.45 11.87 -55.96
CA ASN A 282 139.38 10.75 -55.78
C ASN A 282 139.61 9.98 -57.10
N THR A 283 138.57 9.73 -57.90
CA THR A 283 138.73 9.07 -59.21
C THR A 283 139.43 9.94 -60.25
N MET A 284 139.31 11.27 -60.19
CA MET A 284 140.08 12.18 -61.04
C MET A 284 141.56 12.21 -60.62
N LEU A 285 141.85 12.41 -59.33
CA LEU A 285 143.22 12.42 -58.81
C LEU A 285 143.96 11.09 -59.03
N GLN A 286 143.25 9.96 -58.95
CA GLN A 286 143.83 8.65 -59.27
C GLN A 286 144.15 8.51 -60.77
N LYS A 287 143.31 9.04 -61.66
CA LYS A 287 143.62 9.10 -63.11
C LYS A 287 144.77 10.05 -63.43
N GLU A 288 144.78 11.25 -62.86
CA GLU A 288 145.88 12.22 -63.04
C GLU A 288 147.23 11.63 -62.58
N LYS A 289 147.21 10.85 -61.50
CA LYS A 289 148.37 10.07 -61.02
C LYS A 289 148.75 8.93 -61.97
N GLU A 290 147.78 8.21 -62.53
CA GLU A 290 148.01 7.17 -63.54
C GLU A 290 148.64 7.77 -64.81
N GLU A 291 148.06 8.82 -65.37
CA GLU A 291 148.56 9.59 -66.52
C GLU A 291 149.98 10.15 -66.27
N GLN A 292 150.24 10.69 -65.07
CA GLN A 292 151.59 11.11 -64.68
C GLN A 292 152.56 9.93 -64.62
N SER A 293 152.15 8.78 -64.08
CA SER A 293 153.01 7.59 -64.01
C SER A 293 153.34 7.02 -65.38
N GLU A 294 152.38 6.98 -66.31
CA GLU A 294 152.62 6.63 -67.72
C GLU A 294 153.56 7.63 -68.39
N HIS A 295 153.41 8.94 -68.14
CA HIS A 295 154.29 9.97 -68.69
C HIS A 295 155.73 9.84 -68.17
N TYR A 296 155.92 9.54 -66.88
CA TYR A 296 157.23 9.24 -66.31
C TYR A 296 157.82 7.95 -66.89
N GLU A 297 157.04 6.88 -67.05
CA GLU A 297 157.50 5.63 -67.63
C GLU A 297 157.93 5.82 -69.10
N GLN A 298 157.11 6.47 -69.93
CA GLN A 298 157.47 6.83 -71.31
C GLN A 298 158.74 7.69 -71.38
N THR A 299 158.97 8.54 -70.39
CA THR A 299 160.18 9.38 -70.31
C THR A 299 161.41 8.55 -69.95
N LEU A 300 161.29 7.61 -69.01
CA LEU A 300 162.33 6.64 -68.68
C LEU A 300 162.67 5.72 -69.87
N GLN A 301 161.66 5.22 -70.57
CA GLN A 301 161.83 4.40 -71.79
C GLN A 301 162.57 5.17 -72.90
N LYS A 302 162.22 6.45 -73.14
CA LYS A 302 162.94 7.32 -74.09
C LYS A 302 164.39 7.57 -73.67
N LEU A 303 164.65 7.74 -72.37
CA LEU A 303 166.00 7.94 -71.83
C LEU A 303 166.85 6.65 -71.97
N HIS A 304 166.25 5.49 -71.72
CA HIS A 304 166.88 4.18 -71.89
C HIS A 304 167.24 3.91 -73.35
N ALA A 305 166.28 4.07 -74.26
CA ALA A 305 166.51 3.90 -75.71
C ALA A 305 167.61 4.83 -76.22
N LYS A 306 167.67 6.08 -75.73
CA LYS A 306 168.79 6.98 -76.04
C LYS A 306 170.12 6.44 -75.50
N HIS A 307 170.15 5.99 -74.25
CA HIS A 307 171.37 5.43 -73.64
C HIS A 307 171.89 4.19 -74.40
N GLU A 308 170.99 3.33 -74.89
CA GLU A 308 171.32 2.19 -75.76
C GLU A 308 171.90 2.64 -77.11
N THR A 309 171.36 3.70 -77.73
CA THR A 309 171.94 4.26 -78.96
C THR A 309 173.29 4.94 -78.72
N ASP A 310 173.47 5.65 -77.60
CA ASP A 310 174.73 6.28 -77.21
C ASP A 310 175.80 5.19 -76.94
N LEU A 311 175.44 4.11 -76.23
CA LEU A 311 176.29 2.91 -76.03
C LEU A 311 176.69 2.24 -77.35
N SER A 312 175.74 2.08 -78.27
CA SER A 312 175.98 1.49 -79.59
C SER A 312 176.94 2.34 -80.42
N HIS A 313 176.81 3.68 -80.36
CA HIS A 313 177.75 4.61 -80.98
C HIS A 313 179.17 4.46 -80.41
N PHE A 314 179.33 4.42 -79.09
CA PHE A 314 180.65 4.23 -78.47
C PHE A 314 181.27 2.86 -78.83
N GLN A 315 180.48 1.79 -78.94
CA GLN A 315 180.97 0.49 -79.42
C GLN A 315 181.43 0.54 -80.89
N GLN A 316 180.74 1.32 -81.73
CA GLN A 316 181.14 1.57 -83.12
C GLN A 316 182.42 2.42 -83.21
N GLU A 317 182.58 3.45 -82.39
CA GLU A 317 183.83 4.23 -82.32
C GLU A 317 185.00 3.40 -81.80
N HIS A 318 184.79 2.57 -80.77
CA HIS A 318 185.83 1.67 -80.27
C HIS A 318 186.30 0.68 -81.34
N THR A 319 185.39 0.05 -82.09
CA THR A 319 185.77 -0.88 -83.16
C THR A 319 186.49 -0.18 -84.32
N LEU A 320 186.06 1.03 -84.72
CA LEU A 320 186.77 1.85 -85.71
C LEU A 320 188.16 2.31 -85.23
N SER A 321 188.32 2.56 -83.93
CA SER A 321 189.60 2.91 -83.31
C SER A 321 190.56 1.71 -83.26
N THR A 322 190.07 0.53 -82.88
CA THR A 322 190.85 -0.72 -82.90
C THR A 322 191.29 -1.11 -84.32
N ALA A 323 190.47 -0.85 -85.34
CA ALA A 323 190.84 -1.07 -86.74
C ALA A 323 192.04 -0.19 -87.15
N LYS A 324 192.00 1.12 -86.90
CA LYS A 324 193.11 2.05 -87.18
C LYS A 324 194.39 1.73 -86.41
N ALA A 325 194.26 1.27 -85.16
CA ALA A 325 195.40 0.80 -84.38
C ALA A 325 196.05 -0.46 -84.98
N SER A 326 195.26 -1.30 -85.67
CA SER A 326 195.74 -2.51 -86.33
C SER A 326 196.49 -2.20 -87.64
N GLU A 327 196.00 -1.24 -88.44
CA GLU A 327 196.69 -0.78 -89.66
C GLU A 327 198.09 -0.22 -89.34
N LEU A 328 198.21 0.60 -88.28
CA LEU A 328 199.49 1.16 -87.82
C LEU A 328 200.49 0.08 -87.36
N ILE A 329 200.01 -1.05 -86.81
CA ILE A 329 200.88 -2.18 -86.45
C ILE A 329 201.44 -2.85 -87.71
N GLU A 330 200.62 -3.05 -88.75
CA GLU A 330 201.07 -3.68 -90.01
C GLU A 330 202.12 -2.82 -90.75
N GLU A 331 202.02 -1.48 -90.69
CA GLU A 331 203.06 -0.59 -91.23
C GLU A 331 204.38 -0.68 -90.44
N LEU A 332 204.30 -0.73 -89.12
CA LEU A 332 205.48 -0.88 -88.25
C LEU A 332 206.19 -2.22 -88.49
N GLU A 333 205.45 -3.32 -88.64
CA GLU A 333 206.04 -4.63 -88.96
C GLU A 333 206.78 -4.65 -90.31
N LYS A 334 206.24 -3.96 -91.33
CA LYS A 334 206.92 -3.81 -92.64
C LYS A 334 208.24 -3.04 -92.55
N THR A 335 208.31 -1.97 -91.76
CA THR A 335 209.57 -1.21 -91.60
C THR A 335 210.64 -2.00 -90.84
N VAL A 336 210.25 -2.78 -89.83
CA VAL A 336 211.16 -3.69 -89.09
C VAL A 336 211.74 -4.78 -90.00
N ALA A 337 210.97 -5.27 -90.98
CA ALA A 337 211.46 -6.25 -91.95
C ALA A 337 212.58 -5.68 -92.86
N GLN A 338 212.44 -4.44 -93.34
CA GLN A 338 213.42 -3.81 -94.24
C GLN A 338 214.79 -3.58 -93.56
N LEU A 339 214.79 -3.15 -92.29
CA LEU A 339 216.03 -2.92 -91.53
C LEU A 339 216.83 -4.21 -91.27
N ARG A 340 216.16 -5.37 -91.21
CA ARG A 340 216.86 -6.67 -91.05
C ARG A 340 217.64 -7.09 -92.29
N GLN A 341 217.21 -6.68 -93.49
CA GLN A 341 217.87 -7.06 -94.74
C GLN A 341 219.24 -6.38 -94.89
N GLN A 342 219.36 -5.09 -94.56
CA GLN A 342 220.61 -4.33 -94.70
C GLN A 342 221.74 -4.81 -93.79
N ILE A 343 221.42 -5.42 -92.65
CA ILE A 343 222.42 -5.92 -91.70
C ILE A 343 223.15 -7.15 -92.28
N GLN A 344 222.42 -8.05 -92.95
CA GLN A 344 222.98 -9.31 -93.48
C GLN A 344 224.10 -9.09 -94.51
N ASP A 345 223.96 -8.09 -95.37
CA ASP A 345 224.97 -7.79 -96.41
C ASP A 345 226.29 -7.26 -95.80
N SER A 346 226.21 -6.58 -94.66
CA SER A 346 227.40 -6.02 -93.98
C SER A 346 228.27 -7.07 -93.28
N GLU A 347 227.67 -8.14 -92.74
CA GLU A 347 228.42 -9.20 -92.05
C GLU A 347 229.17 -10.12 -93.02
N HIS A 348 228.70 -10.24 -94.27
CA HIS A 348 229.23 -11.18 -95.27
C HIS A 348 230.68 -10.88 -95.71
N GLN A 349 231.17 -9.66 -95.43
CA GLN A 349 232.54 -9.25 -95.76
C GLN A 349 233.55 -9.44 -94.61
N ARG A 350 233.10 -9.81 -93.39
CA ARG A 350 233.95 -9.89 -92.18
C ARG A 350 234.25 -11.30 -91.66
N GLN A 351 233.84 -12.38 -92.35
CA GLN A 351 234.28 -13.74 -91.97
C GLN A 351 234.35 -14.74 -93.14
N LYS A 352 235.57 -14.92 -93.68
CA LYS A 352 236.00 -16.13 -94.39
C LYS A 352 237.15 -16.76 -93.61
N GLN A 353 237.20 -18.11 -93.58
CA GLN A 353 238.08 -18.94 -92.71
C GLN A 353 237.64 -18.85 -91.22
N VAL A 354 237.46 -19.92 -90.42
CA VAL A 354 237.76 -21.36 -90.58
C VAL A 354 236.59 -22.25 -90.05
N ARG A 355 235.93 -22.96 -90.99
CA ARG A 355 235.58 -24.42 -91.04
C ARG A 355 234.98 -25.21 -89.84
N ARG A 356 233.98 -26.03 -90.22
CA ARG A 356 233.65 -27.44 -89.84
C ARG A 356 232.65 -27.74 -88.68
N LEU A 357 231.42 -28.03 -89.14
CA LEU A 357 230.64 -29.28 -88.96
C LEU A 357 229.85 -29.59 -87.66
N ILE A 358 228.75 -30.33 -87.88
CA ILE A 358 227.87 -31.09 -86.94
C ILE A 358 226.78 -30.25 -86.22
N ILE A 359 225.44 -30.44 -86.30
CA ILE A 359 224.48 -31.61 -86.39
C ILE A 359 224.14 -32.14 -84.97
N PHE A 360 222.90 -32.29 -84.44
CA PHE A 360 221.49 -32.29 -84.95
C PHE A 360 220.45 -32.13 -83.78
N SER A 361 219.12 -31.91 -84.02
CA SER A 361 217.92 -32.56 -83.35
C SER A 361 216.56 -31.78 -83.17
N ARG A 362 215.47 -32.18 -83.90
CA ARG A 362 213.98 -32.29 -83.53
C ARG A 362 213.11 -31.01 -83.26
N LEU A 363 211.73 -30.92 -83.25
CA LEU A 363 210.55 -31.82 -83.55
C LEU A 363 209.26 -31.13 -84.19
N LEU A 364 208.01 -31.28 -83.64
CA LEU A 364 206.63 -31.06 -84.23
C LEU A 364 205.53 -30.88 -83.10
N GLN A 365 204.19 -30.57 -83.22
CA GLN A 365 203.17 -30.24 -84.29
C GLN A 365 202.11 -29.17 -83.78
N VAL A 366 200.74 -29.13 -83.80
CA VAL A 366 199.52 -29.99 -84.09
C VAL A 366 198.21 -29.14 -84.39
N CYS A 367 196.95 -29.67 -84.39
CA CYS A 367 195.67 -29.10 -84.98
C CYS A 367 194.33 -29.54 -84.24
N PHE A 368 193.03 -29.14 -84.46
CA PHE A 368 192.27 -27.96 -85.02
C PHE A 368 190.68 -28.15 -85.07
N CYS A 369 189.82 -27.13 -84.73
CA CYS A 369 188.32 -26.94 -84.95
C CYS A 369 187.23 -27.96 -84.44
N GLY A 370 185.87 -27.75 -84.44
CA GLY A 370 184.95 -26.56 -84.65
C GLY A 370 183.40 -26.86 -84.89
N SER A 371 182.47 -25.88 -84.67
CA SER A 371 181.02 -25.76 -85.09
C SER A 371 179.89 -26.60 -84.35
N ILE A 372 178.52 -26.48 -84.47
CA ILE A 372 177.52 -25.75 -85.33
C ILE A 372 176.14 -25.31 -84.65
N LEU A 373 174.91 -25.56 -85.19
CA LEU A 373 173.56 -24.93 -84.86
C LEU A 373 172.29 -25.86 -85.12
N ILE A 374 171.00 -25.41 -84.92
CA ILE A 374 169.65 -25.84 -85.54
C ILE A 374 168.43 -26.22 -84.60
N SER A 375 167.16 -26.24 -85.12
CA SER A 375 165.82 -26.33 -84.42
C SER A 375 164.64 -26.98 -85.27
N ALA A 376 163.51 -27.40 -84.62
CA ALA A 376 162.07 -27.38 -85.07
C ALA A 376 161.14 -28.68 -85.17
N CYS A 377 159.93 -28.59 -84.56
CA CYS A 377 158.54 -29.04 -84.95
C CYS A 377 157.92 -30.50 -84.99
N VAL A 378 156.71 -30.62 -84.35
CA VAL A 378 155.46 -31.39 -84.70
C VAL A 378 155.20 -32.86 -84.20
N LEU A 379 153.90 -33.19 -83.99
CA LEU A 379 153.20 -34.42 -83.48
C LEU A 379 153.09 -34.58 -81.93
N GLY A 380 152.02 -35.14 -81.33
CA GLY A 380 150.73 -35.66 -81.85
C GLY A 380 149.70 -36.00 -80.72
N TYR A 381 148.41 -36.21 -81.06
CA TYR A 381 147.26 -36.29 -80.12
C TYR A 381 147.23 -37.54 -79.20
N ARG A 382 147.02 -37.36 -77.87
CA ARG A 382 146.33 -38.36 -77.02
C ARG A 382 145.75 -37.91 -75.65
N ASP A 383 146.06 -36.71 -75.14
CA ASP A 383 145.82 -36.38 -73.71
C ASP A 383 144.53 -35.59 -73.41
N VAL A 384 143.89 -34.98 -74.43
CA VAL A 384 142.71 -34.10 -74.26
C VAL A 384 141.45 -34.87 -73.85
N GLU A 385 141.28 -36.09 -74.37
CA GLU A 385 140.07 -36.89 -74.21
C GLU A 385 139.85 -37.35 -72.76
N SER A 386 140.93 -37.75 -72.07
CA SER A 386 140.89 -38.17 -70.65
C SER A 386 140.56 -37.04 -69.67
N GLN A 387 140.73 -35.77 -70.05
CA GLN A 387 140.38 -34.63 -69.21
C GLN A 387 138.89 -34.27 -69.35
N LEU A 388 138.32 -34.46 -70.54
CA LEU A 388 136.96 -34.07 -70.88
C LEU A 388 135.92 -34.97 -70.17
N ASP A 389 136.18 -36.28 -70.07
CA ASP A 389 135.30 -37.19 -69.33
C ASP A 389 135.37 -37.02 -67.81
N ARG A 390 136.51 -36.61 -67.24
CA ARG A 390 136.60 -36.24 -65.81
C ARG A 390 135.74 -35.02 -65.49
N ALA A 391 135.73 -34.02 -66.38
CA ALA A 391 134.88 -32.83 -66.23
C ALA A 391 133.38 -33.14 -66.35
N ARG A 392 133.00 -34.08 -67.22
CA ARG A 392 131.61 -34.58 -67.32
C ARG A 392 131.17 -35.29 -66.05
N GLU A 393 132.06 -36.07 -65.43
CA GLU A 393 131.72 -36.85 -64.24
C GLU A 393 131.59 -35.98 -62.98
N THR A 394 132.46 -34.97 -62.80
CA THR A 394 132.29 -33.98 -61.72
C THR A 394 131.03 -33.12 -61.93
N GLN A 395 130.69 -32.78 -63.18
CA GLN A 395 129.43 -32.09 -63.48
C GLN A 395 128.20 -32.94 -63.16
N ARG A 396 128.22 -34.26 -63.46
CA ARG A 396 127.16 -35.19 -63.04
C ARG A 396 127.01 -35.27 -61.51
N GLN A 397 128.13 -35.33 -60.79
CA GLN A 397 128.12 -35.34 -59.31
C GLN A 397 127.56 -34.04 -58.73
N GLN A 398 127.89 -32.88 -59.31
CA GLN A 398 127.31 -31.59 -58.90
C GLN A 398 125.79 -31.51 -59.15
N ILE A 399 125.30 -32.02 -60.28
CA ILE A 399 123.86 -32.09 -60.58
C ILE A 399 123.15 -32.98 -59.56
N GLN A 400 123.65 -34.21 -59.32
CA GLN A 400 123.08 -35.11 -58.32
C GLN A 400 123.08 -34.50 -56.91
N GLN A 401 124.13 -33.77 -56.53
CA GLN A 401 124.21 -33.09 -55.24
C GLN A 401 123.21 -31.92 -55.14
N ALA A 402 122.97 -31.20 -56.24
CA ALA A 402 121.94 -30.16 -56.32
C ALA A 402 120.52 -30.74 -56.26
N ASP A 403 120.26 -31.84 -56.97
CA ASP A 403 118.96 -32.53 -56.95
C ASP A 403 118.63 -33.07 -55.55
N ILE A 404 119.63 -33.64 -54.85
CA ILE A 404 119.49 -34.08 -53.45
C ILE A 404 119.17 -32.89 -52.53
N ALA A 405 119.83 -31.73 -52.72
CA ALA A 405 119.55 -30.54 -51.93
C ALA A 405 118.17 -29.94 -52.22
N LEU A 406 117.72 -29.94 -53.48
CA LEU A 406 116.38 -29.48 -53.87
C LEU A 406 115.28 -30.41 -53.34
N GLU A 407 115.47 -31.72 -53.38
CA GLU A 407 114.51 -32.70 -52.85
C GLU A 407 114.48 -32.69 -51.30
N GLN A 408 115.59 -32.34 -50.63
CA GLN A 408 115.61 -32.05 -49.20
C GLN A 408 114.85 -30.76 -48.87
N PHE A 409 115.11 -29.66 -49.60
CA PHE A 409 114.41 -28.39 -49.41
C PHE A 409 112.90 -28.51 -49.68
N LYS A 410 112.53 -29.22 -50.75
CA LYS A 410 111.14 -29.55 -51.06
C LYS A 410 110.46 -30.30 -49.92
N LYS A 411 111.07 -31.36 -49.39
CA LYS A 411 110.55 -32.08 -48.20
C LYS A 411 110.46 -31.21 -46.95
N GLN A 412 111.39 -30.27 -46.76
CA GLN A 412 111.32 -29.30 -45.67
C GLN A 412 110.17 -28.29 -45.86
N VAL A 413 109.90 -27.86 -47.10
CA VAL A 413 108.76 -26.99 -47.43
C VAL A 413 107.45 -27.75 -47.28
N GLU A 414 107.35 -28.98 -47.80
CA GLU A 414 106.20 -29.88 -47.63
C GLU A 414 105.89 -30.06 -46.14
N LEU A 415 106.85 -30.53 -45.33
CA LEU A 415 106.71 -30.68 -43.87
C LEU A 415 106.40 -29.37 -43.12
N SER A 416 106.85 -28.22 -43.61
CA SER A 416 106.50 -26.93 -42.97
C SER A 416 105.09 -26.47 -43.33
N SER A 417 104.65 -26.73 -44.56
CA SER A 417 103.29 -26.46 -45.02
C SER A 417 102.26 -27.40 -44.39
N GLU A 418 102.55 -28.71 -44.29
CA GLU A 418 101.71 -29.68 -43.59
C GLU A 418 101.51 -29.28 -42.12
N LYS A 419 102.58 -28.88 -41.42
CA LYS A 419 102.48 -28.35 -40.05
C LYS A 419 101.61 -27.10 -39.97
N ALA A 420 101.81 -26.14 -40.88
CA ALA A 420 100.96 -24.95 -40.93
C ALA A 420 99.48 -25.29 -41.20
N TYR A 421 99.19 -26.30 -42.02
CA TYR A 421 97.83 -26.79 -42.25
C TYR A 421 97.26 -27.55 -41.04
N THR A 422 98.03 -28.38 -40.34
CA THR A 422 97.57 -29.06 -39.12
C THR A 422 97.33 -28.07 -37.98
N ASP A 423 98.22 -27.10 -37.82
CA ASP A 423 98.10 -26.06 -36.78
C ASP A 423 96.90 -25.15 -37.07
N MET A 424 96.70 -24.73 -38.33
CA MET A 424 95.53 -23.95 -38.74
C MET A 424 94.22 -24.74 -38.59
N LYS A 425 94.22 -26.05 -38.89
CA LYS A 425 93.06 -26.93 -38.68
C LYS A 425 92.73 -27.07 -37.19
N LEU A 426 93.73 -27.27 -36.33
CA LEU A 426 93.57 -27.37 -34.88
C LEU A 426 93.08 -26.03 -34.27
N GLN A 427 93.55 -24.89 -34.78
CA GLN A 427 93.02 -23.57 -34.38
C GLN A 427 91.57 -23.38 -34.85
N MET A 428 91.21 -23.87 -36.04
CA MET A 428 89.82 -23.81 -36.53
C MET A 428 88.89 -24.66 -35.65
N GLU A 429 89.26 -25.91 -35.38
CA GLU A 429 88.50 -26.82 -34.49
C GLU A 429 88.32 -26.20 -33.09
N LYS A 430 89.38 -25.58 -32.54
CA LYS A 430 89.29 -24.87 -31.27
C LYS A 430 88.37 -23.64 -31.31
N VAL A 431 88.40 -22.87 -32.40
CA VAL A 431 87.49 -21.72 -32.59
C VAL A 431 86.04 -22.18 -32.77
N GLU A 432 85.81 -23.31 -33.44
CA GLU A 432 84.49 -23.93 -33.54
C GLU A 432 83.99 -24.41 -32.17
N GLU A 433 84.83 -25.06 -31.36
CA GLU A 433 84.49 -25.38 -29.97
C GLU A 433 84.18 -24.16 -29.11
N ASP A 434 85.03 -23.11 -29.16
CA ASP A 434 84.82 -21.87 -28.40
C ASP A 434 83.53 -21.17 -28.87
N LEU A 435 83.20 -21.23 -30.16
CA LEU A 435 81.95 -20.71 -30.72
C LEU A 435 80.74 -21.55 -30.28
N ILE A 436 80.85 -22.88 -30.23
CA ILE A 436 79.80 -23.78 -29.71
C ILE A 436 79.57 -23.50 -28.22
N ARG A 437 80.64 -23.41 -27.41
CA ARG A 437 80.59 -23.07 -25.99
C ARG A 437 80.00 -21.66 -25.76
N SER A 438 80.31 -20.68 -26.61
CA SER A 438 79.69 -19.34 -26.54
C SER A 438 78.21 -19.35 -26.92
N LYS A 439 77.80 -20.15 -27.92
CA LYS A 439 76.40 -20.32 -28.31
C LYS A 439 75.58 -20.97 -27.19
N SER A 440 76.04 -22.10 -26.65
CA SER A 440 75.34 -22.81 -25.57
C SER A 440 75.25 -21.99 -24.28
N LEU A 441 76.28 -21.20 -23.95
CA LEU A 441 76.22 -20.26 -22.82
C LEU A 441 75.12 -19.21 -23.01
N ARG A 442 75.02 -18.57 -24.18
CA ARG A 442 73.96 -17.58 -24.48
C ARG A 442 72.58 -18.21 -24.50
N GLU A 443 72.46 -19.43 -25.02
CA GLU A 443 71.18 -20.16 -25.06
C GLU A 443 70.72 -20.55 -23.65
N ASN A 444 71.63 -20.97 -22.78
CA ASN A 444 71.34 -21.26 -21.37
C ASN A 444 70.97 -19.98 -20.61
N GLN A 445 71.70 -18.88 -20.79
CA GLN A 445 71.35 -17.57 -20.23
C GLN A 445 69.96 -17.11 -20.68
N ALA A 446 69.62 -17.28 -21.97
CA ALA A 446 68.29 -16.96 -22.49
C ALA A 446 67.19 -17.81 -21.84
N LYS A 447 67.44 -19.11 -21.62
CA LYS A 447 66.53 -20.02 -20.90
C LYS A 447 66.37 -19.64 -19.42
N GLU A 448 67.45 -19.29 -18.74
CA GLU A 448 67.44 -18.81 -17.36
C GLU A 448 66.63 -17.51 -17.23
N PHE A 449 66.83 -16.53 -18.13
CA PHE A 449 66.03 -15.31 -18.16
C PHE A 449 64.55 -15.58 -18.48
N SER A 450 64.22 -16.50 -19.40
CA SER A 450 62.81 -16.87 -19.63
C SER A 450 62.17 -17.54 -18.41
N GLN A 451 62.89 -18.45 -17.74
CA GLN A 451 62.42 -19.11 -16.51
C GLN A 451 62.22 -18.10 -15.37
N GLN A 452 63.11 -17.11 -15.22
CA GLN A 452 62.95 -16.03 -14.24
C GLN A 452 61.73 -15.15 -14.54
N LEU A 453 61.49 -14.81 -15.80
CA LEU A 453 60.32 -14.04 -16.23
C LEU A 453 59.01 -14.82 -16.03
N ASP A 454 58.98 -16.11 -16.36
CA ASP A 454 57.79 -16.95 -16.19
C ASP A 454 57.51 -17.28 -14.72
N ALA A 455 58.54 -17.49 -13.89
CA ALA A 455 58.38 -17.60 -12.44
C ALA A 455 57.89 -16.28 -11.80
N LEU A 456 58.27 -15.12 -12.34
CA LEU A 456 57.76 -13.83 -11.90
C LEU A 456 56.31 -13.60 -12.35
N ARG A 457 55.96 -13.97 -13.58
CA ARG A 457 54.58 -13.97 -14.10
C ARG A 457 53.67 -14.85 -13.23
N GLN A 458 54.07 -16.09 -12.96
CA GLN A 458 53.30 -17.01 -12.11
C GLN A 458 53.05 -16.45 -10.71
N LYS A 459 54.03 -15.76 -10.10
CA LYS A 459 53.85 -15.07 -8.81
C LYS A 459 52.81 -13.96 -8.88
N TYR A 460 52.82 -13.15 -9.94
CA TYR A 460 51.79 -12.12 -10.12
C TYR A 460 50.42 -12.71 -10.44
N GLU A 461 50.33 -13.77 -11.24
CA GLU A 461 49.07 -14.48 -11.49
C GLU A 461 48.50 -15.11 -10.21
N GLN A 462 49.36 -15.69 -9.36
CA GLN A 462 49.00 -16.19 -8.03
C GLN A 462 48.47 -15.05 -7.14
N GLN A 463 49.19 -13.94 -7.01
CA GLN A 463 48.73 -12.78 -6.23
C GLN A 463 47.40 -12.21 -6.74
N MET A 464 47.21 -12.11 -8.06
CA MET A 464 45.94 -11.67 -8.65
C MET A 464 44.81 -12.69 -8.44
N ALA A 465 45.11 -14.00 -8.41
CA ALA A 465 44.13 -15.03 -8.11
C ALA A 465 43.75 -15.04 -6.61
N GLU A 466 44.71 -14.86 -5.71
CA GLU A 466 44.50 -14.73 -4.27
C GLU A 466 43.65 -13.49 -3.94
N GLN A 467 43.97 -12.32 -4.51
CA GLN A 467 43.17 -11.10 -4.35
C GLN A 467 41.74 -11.26 -4.89
N ARG A 468 41.58 -11.88 -6.07
CA ARG A 468 40.25 -12.21 -6.61
C ARG A 468 39.48 -13.13 -5.69
N MET A 469 40.11 -14.19 -5.17
CA MET A 469 39.49 -15.12 -4.22
C MET A 469 39.10 -14.41 -2.92
N GLN A 470 39.94 -13.52 -2.39
CA GLN A 470 39.64 -12.73 -1.20
C GLN A 470 38.41 -11.83 -1.43
N HIS A 471 38.37 -11.06 -2.51
CA HIS A 471 37.20 -10.24 -2.83
C HIS A 471 35.94 -11.06 -3.14
N GLU A 472 36.06 -12.25 -3.73
CA GLU A 472 34.94 -13.19 -3.93
C GLU A 472 34.39 -13.71 -2.59
N GLN A 473 35.28 -14.00 -1.63
CA GLN A 473 34.93 -14.38 -0.26
C GLN A 473 34.32 -13.22 0.54
N GLU A 474 34.86 -12.01 0.42
CA GLU A 474 34.30 -10.80 1.06
C GLU A 474 32.92 -10.48 0.49
N ARG A 475 32.76 -10.51 -0.84
CA ARG A 475 31.48 -10.28 -1.53
C ARG A 475 30.42 -11.29 -1.08
N THR A 476 30.75 -12.58 -1.06
CA THR A 476 29.81 -13.62 -0.63
C THR A 476 29.50 -13.54 0.87
N ARG A 477 30.47 -13.18 1.73
CA ARG A 477 30.26 -12.92 3.16
C ARG A 477 29.33 -11.73 3.39
N LEU A 478 29.56 -10.59 2.73
CA LEU A 478 28.71 -9.40 2.83
C LEU A 478 27.29 -9.68 2.30
N GLN A 479 27.16 -10.43 1.20
CA GLN A 479 25.86 -10.87 0.69
C GLN A 479 25.12 -11.77 1.67
N GLN A 480 25.82 -12.69 2.34
CA GLN A 480 25.24 -13.52 3.41
C GLN A 480 24.82 -12.68 4.62
N GLN A 481 25.66 -11.76 5.10
CA GLN A 481 25.34 -10.85 6.21
C GLN A 481 24.09 -10.00 5.90
N HIS A 482 24.06 -9.32 4.75
CA HIS A 482 22.89 -8.56 4.30
C HIS A 482 21.63 -9.44 4.18
N SER A 483 21.76 -10.68 3.71
CA SER A 483 20.61 -11.61 3.65
C SER A 483 20.08 -11.96 5.05
N ALA A 484 20.97 -12.23 6.01
CA ALA A 484 20.63 -12.58 7.38
C ALA A 484 20.06 -11.38 8.16
N GLU A 485 20.57 -10.17 7.94
CA GLU A 485 20.04 -8.93 8.50
C GLU A 485 18.63 -8.64 7.97
N LYS A 486 18.45 -8.74 6.64
CA LYS A 486 17.14 -8.59 5.98
C LYS A 486 16.13 -9.62 6.47
N ASP A 487 16.52 -10.89 6.62
CA ASP A 487 15.64 -11.95 7.15
C ASP A 487 15.36 -11.77 8.65
N SER A 488 16.32 -11.27 9.43
CA SER A 488 16.12 -10.92 10.85
C SER A 488 15.14 -9.77 11.03
N LEU A 489 15.24 -8.72 10.20
CA LEU A 489 14.31 -7.60 10.18
C LEU A 489 12.90 -8.04 9.77
N VAL A 490 12.78 -8.92 8.76
CA VAL A 490 11.48 -9.51 8.38
C VAL A 490 10.88 -10.32 9.54
N GLN A 491 11.68 -11.11 10.26
CA GLN A 491 11.21 -11.82 11.45
C GLN A 491 10.79 -10.85 12.59
N GLU A 492 11.52 -9.74 12.79
CA GLU A 492 11.15 -8.72 13.78
C GLU A 492 9.82 -8.05 13.42
N ARG A 493 9.65 -7.58 12.18
CA ARG A 493 8.36 -7.03 11.70
C ARG A 493 7.23 -8.05 11.80
N GLN A 494 7.49 -9.34 11.53
CA GLN A 494 6.48 -10.38 11.75
C GLN A 494 6.16 -10.60 13.24
N ARG A 495 7.13 -10.47 14.16
CA ARG A 495 6.88 -10.51 15.61
C ARG A 495 6.04 -9.32 16.08
N GLU A 496 6.30 -8.11 15.56
CA GLU A 496 5.50 -6.91 15.82
C GLU A 496 4.07 -7.05 15.29
N VAL A 497 3.89 -7.44 14.02
CA VAL A 497 2.55 -7.68 13.45
C VAL A 497 1.81 -8.74 14.28
N ASN A 498 2.48 -9.84 14.64
CA ASN A 498 1.89 -10.89 15.47
C ASN A 498 1.60 -10.43 16.92
N SER A 499 2.27 -9.40 17.45
CA SER A 499 1.97 -8.87 18.81
C SER A 499 0.79 -7.89 18.75
N LEU A 500 0.77 -7.00 17.76
CA LEU A 500 -0.34 -6.09 17.48
C LEU A 500 -1.63 -6.84 17.14
N GLU A 501 -1.57 -7.91 16.34
CA GLU A 501 -2.72 -8.78 16.09
C GLU A 501 -3.28 -9.41 17.37
N ARG A 502 -2.41 -9.86 18.29
CA ARG A 502 -2.86 -10.44 19.57
C ARG A 502 -3.48 -9.37 20.47
N GLN A 503 -2.91 -8.17 20.52
CA GLN A 503 -3.48 -7.04 21.25
C GLN A 503 -4.86 -6.63 20.70
N ALA A 504 -4.99 -6.52 19.37
CA ALA A 504 -6.25 -6.21 18.71
C ALA A 504 -7.32 -7.28 18.93
N ARG A 505 -6.95 -8.58 18.86
CA ARG A 505 -7.86 -9.70 19.18
C ARG A 505 -8.27 -9.69 20.65
N ALA A 506 -7.36 -9.42 21.58
CA ALA A 506 -7.67 -9.32 23.01
C ALA A 506 -8.59 -8.14 23.33
N ALA A 507 -8.33 -6.95 22.77
CA ALA A 507 -9.20 -5.78 22.92
C ALA A 507 -10.60 -6.03 22.34
N LEU A 508 -10.69 -6.67 21.16
CA LEU A 508 -11.97 -7.08 20.57
C LEU A 508 -12.73 -8.07 21.47
N GLN A 509 -12.04 -9.05 22.06
CA GLN A 509 -12.64 -9.98 23.02
C GLN A 509 -13.12 -9.28 24.28
N GLN A 510 -12.38 -8.31 24.83
CA GLN A 510 -12.80 -7.51 25.98
C GLN A 510 -14.04 -6.65 25.65
N HIS A 511 -14.06 -5.98 24.51
CA HIS A 511 -15.25 -5.23 24.06
C HIS A 511 -16.46 -6.14 23.83
N GLN A 512 -16.28 -7.34 23.28
CA GLN A 512 -17.34 -8.34 23.17
C GLN A 512 -17.83 -8.83 24.54
N GLN A 513 -16.94 -9.12 25.49
CA GLN A 513 -17.28 -9.52 26.85
C GLN A 513 -18.09 -8.42 27.56
N HIS A 514 -17.60 -7.18 27.58
CA HIS A 514 -18.36 -6.06 28.16
C HIS A 514 -19.70 -5.86 27.46
N THR A 515 -19.79 -5.98 26.13
CA THR A 515 -21.08 -5.88 25.41
C THR A 515 -22.06 -6.98 25.81
N GLN A 516 -21.57 -8.21 26.08
CA GLN A 516 -22.41 -9.29 26.61
C GLN A 516 -22.81 -9.04 28.07
N GLU A 517 -21.94 -8.49 28.91
CA GLU A 517 -22.28 -8.11 30.28
C GLU A 517 -23.33 -6.99 30.33
N TRP A 518 -23.18 -5.94 29.52
CA TRP A 518 -24.17 -4.87 29.39
C TRP A 518 -25.53 -5.45 29.00
N ARG A 519 -25.59 -6.25 27.93
CA ARG A 519 -26.83 -6.95 27.54
C ARG A 519 -27.43 -7.83 28.64
N LYS A 520 -26.61 -8.47 29.48
CA LYS A 520 -27.10 -9.23 30.65
C LYS A 520 -27.66 -8.33 31.75
N ARG A 521 -27.03 -7.20 32.05
CA ARG A 521 -27.53 -6.19 33.00
C ARG A 521 -28.84 -5.58 32.49
N ASP A 522 -28.88 -5.18 31.22
CA ASP A 522 -30.05 -4.61 30.57
C ASP A 522 -31.22 -5.61 30.55
N ALA A 523 -30.97 -6.89 30.20
CA ALA A 523 -31.97 -7.94 30.24
C ALA A 523 -32.49 -8.25 31.67
N GLN A 524 -31.61 -8.19 32.69
CA GLN A 524 -32.04 -8.34 34.09
C GLN A 524 -32.93 -7.15 34.51
N ILE A 525 -32.53 -5.91 34.20
CA ILE A 525 -33.31 -4.70 34.50
C ILE A 525 -34.68 -4.75 33.80
N ILE A 526 -34.74 -5.22 32.55
CA ILE A 526 -36.01 -5.44 31.84
C ILE A 526 -36.85 -6.49 32.57
N SER A 527 -36.28 -7.65 32.92
CA SER A 527 -37.00 -8.70 33.66
C SER A 527 -37.49 -8.24 35.04
N ASP A 528 -36.72 -7.41 35.75
CA ASP A 528 -37.06 -6.87 37.06
C ASP A 528 -38.19 -5.82 36.94
N LEU A 529 -38.21 -5.03 35.85
CA LEU A 529 -39.28 -4.08 35.54
C LEU A 529 -40.55 -4.78 35.06
N GLU A 530 -40.43 -5.84 34.25
CA GLU A 530 -41.55 -6.69 33.84
C GLU A 530 -42.20 -7.35 35.05
N ALA A 531 -41.40 -7.89 35.99
CA ALA A 531 -41.91 -8.44 37.25
C ALA A 531 -42.59 -7.38 38.14
N GLN A 532 -42.08 -6.14 38.18
CA GLN A 532 -42.76 -5.03 38.87
C GLN A 532 -44.10 -4.68 38.20
N LEU A 533 -44.16 -4.69 36.85
CA LEU A 533 -45.40 -4.45 36.11
C LEU A 533 -46.43 -5.56 36.29
N THR A 534 -46.03 -6.83 36.35
CA THR A 534 -46.96 -7.94 36.66
C THR A 534 -47.48 -7.80 38.09
N ASN A 535 -46.62 -7.56 39.08
CA ASN A 535 -47.03 -7.41 40.47
C ASN A 535 -48.00 -6.24 40.65
N LEU A 536 -47.70 -5.06 40.09
CA LEU A 536 -48.59 -3.89 40.16
C LEU A 536 -49.92 -4.12 39.44
N ASN A 537 -49.94 -4.91 38.35
CA ASN A 537 -51.17 -5.31 37.68
C ASN A 537 -51.97 -6.33 38.51
N GLU A 538 -51.32 -7.29 39.19
CA GLU A 538 -51.98 -8.22 40.11
C GLU A 538 -52.55 -7.51 41.34
N GLU A 539 -51.84 -6.54 41.92
CA GLU A 539 -52.34 -5.66 42.98
C GLU A 539 -53.55 -4.84 42.51
N LEU A 540 -53.50 -4.27 41.30
CA LEU A 540 -54.61 -3.52 40.70
C LEU A 540 -55.84 -4.43 40.47
N GLN A 541 -55.63 -5.65 39.96
CA GLN A 541 -56.70 -6.63 39.76
C GLN A 541 -57.29 -7.10 41.10
N GLY A 542 -56.45 -7.36 42.11
CA GLY A 542 -56.87 -7.69 43.47
C GLY A 542 -57.72 -6.58 44.10
N ALA A 543 -57.27 -5.33 44.02
CA ALA A 543 -58.03 -4.16 44.48
C ALA A 543 -59.35 -3.98 43.71
N HIS A 544 -59.37 -4.24 42.40
CA HIS A 544 -60.60 -4.20 41.60
C HIS A 544 -61.59 -5.31 41.98
N VAL A 545 -61.12 -6.52 42.26
CA VAL A 545 -61.93 -7.64 42.76
C VAL A 545 -62.48 -7.33 44.15
N GLN A 546 -61.66 -6.80 45.06
CA GLN A 546 -62.09 -6.36 46.40
C GLN A 546 -63.17 -5.26 46.32
N HIS A 547 -62.96 -4.23 45.50
CA HIS A 547 -63.95 -3.16 45.30
C HIS A 547 -65.26 -3.70 44.67
N LYS A 548 -65.17 -4.64 43.73
CA LYS A 548 -66.33 -5.32 43.15
C LYS A 548 -67.08 -6.18 44.19
N GLN A 549 -66.36 -6.84 45.10
CA GLN A 549 -66.95 -7.59 46.20
C GLN A 549 -67.64 -6.65 47.21
N GLN A 550 -67.00 -5.55 47.62
CA GLN A 550 -67.61 -4.53 48.49
C GLN A 550 -68.91 -3.96 47.90
N LEU A 551 -68.94 -3.71 46.58
CA LEU A 551 -70.17 -3.29 45.90
C LEU A 551 -71.27 -4.37 45.92
N ALA A 552 -70.90 -5.65 45.83
CA ALA A 552 -71.85 -6.76 45.92
C ALA A 552 -72.37 -6.98 47.35
N GLU A 553 -71.49 -6.89 48.36
CA GLU A 553 -71.86 -6.95 49.78
C GLU A 553 -72.80 -5.79 50.17
N MET A 554 -72.49 -4.56 49.73
CA MET A 554 -73.39 -3.42 49.90
C MET A 554 -74.73 -3.66 49.18
N ALA A 555 -74.73 -4.18 47.95
CA ALA A 555 -75.96 -4.48 47.21
C ALA A 555 -76.83 -5.55 47.90
N LEU A 556 -76.22 -6.56 48.52
CA LEU A 556 -76.92 -7.54 49.36
C LEU A 556 -77.53 -6.88 50.59
N LEU A 557 -76.78 -6.07 51.35
CA LEU A 557 -77.30 -5.35 52.51
C LEU A 557 -78.46 -4.40 52.15
N TRP A 558 -78.40 -3.73 50.98
CA TRP A 558 -79.50 -2.91 50.47
C TRP A 558 -80.76 -3.73 50.13
N GLU A 559 -80.60 -4.95 49.62
CA GLU A 559 -81.72 -5.84 49.31
C GLU A 559 -82.28 -6.53 50.56
N GLU A 560 -81.43 -6.90 51.52
CA GLU A 560 -81.82 -7.45 52.84
C GLU A 560 -82.62 -6.42 53.65
N GLU A 561 -82.15 -5.18 53.77
CA GLU A 561 -82.89 -4.12 54.48
C GLU A 561 -84.20 -3.76 53.76
N LYS A 562 -84.22 -3.87 52.42
CA LYS A 562 -85.44 -3.71 51.60
C LYS A 562 -86.45 -4.86 51.81
N GLN A 563 -85.99 -6.11 51.95
CA GLN A 563 -86.85 -7.26 52.28
C GLN A 563 -87.35 -7.19 53.73
N LYS A 564 -86.50 -6.83 54.68
CA LYS A 564 -86.87 -6.57 56.07
C LYS A 564 -87.91 -5.46 56.17
N ALA A 565 -87.70 -4.34 55.47
CA ALA A 565 -88.69 -3.26 55.36
C ALA A 565 -89.94 -3.62 54.52
N PHE A 566 -90.02 -4.81 53.91
CA PHE A 566 -91.25 -5.38 53.36
C PHE A 566 -91.94 -6.25 54.42
N LEU A 567 -91.21 -7.17 55.06
CA LEU A 567 -91.70 -8.03 56.13
C LEU A 567 -92.24 -7.24 57.34
N ASP A 568 -91.59 -6.14 57.73
CA ASP A 568 -92.07 -5.24 58.78
C ASP A 568 -93.42 -4.58 58.42
N LYS A 569 -93.67 -4.32 57.12
CA LYS A 569 -94.95 -3.79 56.63
C LYS A 569 -96.01 -4.89 56.57
N GLU A 570 -95.66 -6.08 56.09
CA GLU A 570 -96.55 -7.24 56.06
C GLU A 570 -97.01 -7.60 57.48
N ALA A 571 -96.07 -7.74 58.43
CA ALA A 571 -96.38 -7.92 59.84
C ALA A 571 -97.13 -6.73 60.47
N SER A 572 -97.11 -5.53 59.90
CA SER A 572 -97.95 -4.41 60.34
C SER A 572 -99.39 -4.51 59.82
N LEU A 573 -99.56 -5.05 58.60
CA LEU A 573 -100.87 -5.36 58.01
C LEU A 573 -101.52 -6.54 58.72
N ASP A 574 -100.80 -7.63 59.01
CA ASP A 574 -101.32 -8.78 59.76
C ASP A 574 -101.80 -8.42 61.17
N ARG A 575 -101.10 -7.50 61.84
CA ARG A 575 -101.52 -6.93 63.12
C ARG A 575 -102.82 -6.11 62.96
N LEU A 576 -102.91 -5.27 61.95
CA LEU A 576 -104.13 -4.50 61.65
C LEU A 576 -105.31 -5.42 61.29
N CYS A 577 -105.08 -6.48 60.51
CA CYS A 577 -106.08 -7.50 60.20
C CYS A 577 -106.54 -8.20 61.48
N SER A 578 -105.61 -8.63 62.34
CA SER A 578 -105.92 -9.26 63.63
C SER A 578 -106.71 -8.35 64.57
N ASP A 579 -106.39 -7.05 64.61
CA ASP A 579 -107.16 -6.05 65.34
C ASP A 579 -108.58 -5.87 64.74
N MET A 580 -108.72 -5.84 63.42
CA MET A 580 -110.02 -5.78 62.73
C MET A 580 -110.87 -7.04 62.95
N GLU A 581 -110.26 -8.23 62.96
CA GLU A 581 -110.96 -9.49 63.23
C GLU A 581 -111.39 -9.61 64.70
N ARG A 582 -110.58 -9.10 65.64
CA ARG A 582 -111.00 -8.96 67.04
C ARG A 582 -112.18 -8.00 67.15
N ILE A 583 -112.11 -6.80 66.56
CA ILE A 583 -113.21 -5.82 66.55
C ILE A 583 -114.48 -6.41 65.91
N ARG A 584 -114.36 -7.19 64.83
CA ARG A 584 -115.49 -7.93 64.22
C ARG A 584 -116.09 -8.91 65.22
N SER A 585 -115.26 -9.70 65.89
CA SER A 585 -115.69 -10.72 66.86
C SER A 585 -116.34 -10.10 68.11
N ASP A 586 -115.81 -8.97 68.60
CA ASP A 586 -116.37 -8.18 69.71
C ASP A 586 -117.74 -7.58 69.32
N LEU A 587 -117.89 -7.09 68.08
CA LEU A 587 -119.15 -6.59 67.53
C LEU A 587 -120.18 -7.70 67.34
N GLU A 588 -119.80 -8.84 66.76
CA GLU A 588 -120.66 -10.02 66.61
C GLU A 588 -121.10 -10.57 67.97
N GLY A 589 -120.19 -10.62 68.95
CA GLY A 589 -120.49 -11.01 70.32
C GLY A 589 -121.45 -10.04 71.02
N SER A 590 -121.24 -8.72 70.89
CA SER A 590 -122.14 -7.71 71.47
C SER A 590 -123.53 -7.71 70.81
N TYR A 591 -123.60 -7.89 69.48
CA TYR A 591 -124.87 -8.05 68.76
C TYR A 591 -125.62 -9.31 69.19
N GLN A 592 -124.92 -10.45 69.36
CA GLN A 592 -125.52 -11.67 69.86
C GLN A 592 -125.98 -11.53 71.32
N GLN A 593 -125.21 -10.83 72.16
CA GLN A 593 -125.61 -10.52 73.54
C GLN A 593 -126.84 -9.59 73.60
N GLU A 594 -126.93 -8.56 72.73
CA GLU A 594 -128.10 -7.69 72.64
C GLU A 594 -129.33 -8.45 72.11
N ARG A 595 -129.14 -9.33 71.12
CA ARG A 595 -130.17 -10.24 70.63
C ARG A 595 -130.68 -11.16 71.74
N ASP A 596 -129.79 -11.81 72.50
CA ASP A 596 -130.19 -12.73 73.55
C ASP A 596 -130.85 -12.00 74.73
N ALA A 597 -130.38 -10.80 75.08
CA ALA A 597 -131.07 -9.93 76.04
C ALA A 597 -132.46 -9.49 75.55
N ALA A 598 -132.63 -9.20 74.26
CA ALA A 598 -133.93 -8.93 73.66
C ALA A 598 -134.83 -10.18 73.67
N GLN A 599 -134.26 -11.36 73.41
CA GLN A 599 -134.97 -12.64 73.41
C GLN A 599 -135.38 -13.06 74.84
N GLU A 600 -134.55 -12.80 75.84
CA GLU A 600 -134.89 -12.97 77.26
C GLU A 600 -135.92 -11.94 77.74
N LYS A 601 -135.86 -10.70 77.25
CA LYS A 601 -136.90 -9.67 77.48
C LYS A 601 -138.25 -10.04 76.84
N THR A 602 -138.26 -10.71 75.69
CA THR A 602 -139.49 -11.30 75.14
C THR A 602 -139.94 -12.54 75.90
N ASN A 603 -139.04 -13.46 76.30
CA ASN A 603 -139.37 -14.67 77.05
C ASN A 603 -139.89 -14.37 78.46
N SER A 604 -139.34 -13.36 79.15
CA SER A 604 -139.86 -12.90 80.45
C SER A 604 -141.24 -12.25 80.30
N ARG A 605 -141.47 -11.48 79.23
CA ARG A 605 -142.82 -10.99 78.89
C ARG A 605 -143.79 -12.12 78.51
N LEU A 606 -143.29 -13.19 77.89
CA LEU A 606 -144.08 -14.38 77.55
C LEU A 606 -144.43 -15.18 78.81
N LYS A 607 -143.50 -15.38 79.75
CA LYS A 607 -143.73 -15.98 81.08
C LYS A 607 -144.70 -15.15 81.95
N GLN A 608 -144.64 -13.82 81.87
CA GLN A 608 -145.62 -12.93 82.50
C GLN A 608 -147.04 -13.21 81.95
N ILE A 609 -147.18 -13.28 80.62
CA ILE A 609 -148.43 -13.60 79.93
C ILE A 609 -148.91 -15.03 80.27
N GLU A 610 -148.02 -16.03 80.28
CA GLU A 610 -148.33 -17.41 80.72
C GLU A 610 -148.86 -17.43 82.15
N LYS A 611 -148.29 -16.64 83.07
CA LYS A 611 -148.72 -16.58 84.47
C LYS A 611 -150.12 -15.97 84.60
N GLU A 612 -150.42 -14.94 83.82
CA GLU A 612 -151.75 -14.32 83.74
C GLU A 612 -152.80 -15.24 83.11
N TYR A 613 -152.44 -16.00 82.07
CA TYR A 613 -153.31 -17.04 81.51
C TYR A 613 -153.46 -18.25 82.42
N SER A 614 -152.42 -18.66 83.14
CA SER A 614 -152.45 -19.75 84.12
C SER A 614 -153.42 -19.43 85.25
N GLN A 615 -153.40 -18.20 85.78
CA GLN A 615 -154.36 -17.76 86.81
C GLN A 615 -155.81 -17.67 86.30
N LYS A 616 -156.03 -17.45 85.00
CA LYS A 616 -157.35 -17.57 84.37
C LYS A 616 -157.75 -19.04 84.23
N LEU A 617 -156.81 -19.91 83.85
CA LEU A 617 -157.01 -21.35 83.67
C LEU A 617 -157.33 -22.06 84.99
N THR A 618 -156.68 -21.71 86.11
CA THR A 618 -157.04 -22.28 87.43
C THR A 618 -158.48 -21.92 87.84
N LYS A 619 -159.00 -20.76 87.40
CA LYS A 619 -160.36 -20.30 87.70
C LYS A 619 -161.42 -20.91 86.79
N SER A 620 -161.09 -21.32 85.56
CA SER A 620 -162.01 -22.11 84.71
C SER A 620 -161.93 -23.61 85.00
N ALA A 621 -160.78 -24.14 85.43
CA ALA A 621 -160.59 -25.56 85.71
C ALA A 621 -161.48 -26.10 86.86
N GLN A 622 -161.91 -25.25 87.80
CA GLN A 622 -162.89 -25.64 88.83
C GLN A 622 -164.33 -25.78 88.31
N VAL A 623 -164.63 -25.29 87.10
CA VAL A 623 -165.97 -25.36 86.47
C VAL A 623 -166.04 -26.48 85.41
N ILE A 624 -164.91 -26.86 84.81
CA ILE A 624 -164.85 -27.78 83.67
C ILE A 624 -164.26 -29.14 84.07
N SER A 625 -164.89 -29.77 85.07
CA SER A 625 -164.63 -31.17 85.48
C SER A 625 -165.87 -32.07 85.33
N PHE A 626 -166.86 -31.65 84.52
CA PHE A 626 -168.13 -32.37 84.32
C PHE A 626 -168.37 -32.88 82.89
N LEU A 627 -167.66 -32.35 81.89
CA LEU A 627 -167.70 -32.83 80.50
C LEU A 627 -166.25 -32.87 79.98
N ILE A 628 -165.54 -34.01 80.04
CA ILE A 628 -165.75 -35.28 79.31
C ILE A 628 -165.41 -35.15 77.81
N HIS A 629 -164.19 -35.56 77.49
CA HIS A 629 -163.85 -36.51 76.40
C HIS A 629 -164.34 -36.19 74.98
N LEU A 630 -163.43 -35.80 74.05
CA LEU A 630 -163.26 -36.38 72.69
C LEU A 630 -162.12 -35.70 71.88
N PHE A 631 -161.58 -36.42 70.88
CA PHE A 631 -160.75 -36.01 69.71
C PHE A 631 -159.24 -35.64 69.84
N SER A 632 -158.58 -35.63 68.66
CA SER A 632 -157.13 -35.64 68.34
C SER A 632 -156.93 -35.20 66.83
N PRO A 633 -155.78 -35.35 66.11
CA PRO A 633 -154.64 -34.40 65.96
C PRO A 633 -154.35 -33.95 64.48
N LEU A 634 -153.07 -33.58 64.15
CA LEU A 634 -152.33 -33.66 62.84
C LEU A 634 -152.05 -32.39 61.94
N SER A 635 -151.09 -32.52 60.97
CA SER A 635 -150.70 -31.63 59.81
C SER A 635 -149.58 -30.57 60.05
N PHE A 636 -148.77 -30.02 59.09
CA PHE A 636 -148.56 -30.19 57.62
C PHE A 636 -147.06 -29.94 57.16
N SER A 637 -146.73 -29.44 55.92
CA SER A 637 -145.35 -29.37 55.34
C SER A 637 -145.10 -28.38 54.14
N ILE A 638 -143.81 -28.05 53.83
CA ILE A 638 -143.20 -27.67 52.49
C ILE A 638 -143.57 -26.26 51.89
N PRO A 639 -142.87 -25.55 50.92
CA PRO A 639 -141.72 -25.83 49.96
C PRO A 639 -140.58 -24.75 49.79
N PHE A 640 -139.73 -24.88 48.72
CA PHE A 640 -139.08 -23.84 47.83
C PHE A 640 -137.61 -23.30 48.09
N PHE A 641 -136.87 -22.61 47.15
CA PHE A 641 -136.22 -23.06 45.87
C PHE A 641 -134.94 -22.19 45.42
N PRO A 642 -134.49 -21.90 44.14
CA PRO A 642 -133.08 -21.53 43.74
C PRO A 642 -132.95 -20.11 43.03
N PRO A 643 -132.17 -19.74 41.94
CA PRO A 643 -131.03 -20.31 41.14
C PRO A 643 -129.91 -19.34 40.52
N THR A 644 -128.88 -19.88 39.80
CA THR A 644 -128.11 -19.34 38.59
C THR A 644 -127.22 -18.05 38.69
N GLU A 645 -126.29 -17.58 37.80
CA GLU A 645 -125.32 -18.02 36.70
C GLU A 645 -124.51 -16.74 36.20
N LEU A 646 -123.56 -16.62 35.22
CA LEU A 646 -122.33 -17.31 34.66
C LEU A 646 -121.63 -16.28 33.66
N LEU A 647 -120.62 -16.40 32.75
CA LEU A 647 -119.76 -17.43 32.09
C LEU A 647 -118.33 -16.87 31.64
N GLU A 648 -117.91 -16.81 30.35
CA GLU A 648 -116.47 -16.74 29.90
C GLU A 648 -116.09 -16.00 28.55
N ARG A 649 -114.77 -15.76 28.34
CA ARG A 649 -113.86 -16.08 27.16
C ARG A 649 -113.70 -15.28 25.81
N THR A 650 -112.42 -15.32 25.35
CA THR A 650 -111.82 -15.46 23.97
C THR A 650 -111.62 -14.32 22.92
N SER A 651 -110.32 -13.99 22.67
CA SER A 651 -109.55 -14.17 21.40
C SER A 651 -109.32 -13.08 20.30
N THR A 652 -108.04 -13.05 19.87
CA THR A 652 -107.45 -12.84 18.50
C THR A 652 -107.18 -11.44 17.89
N ASP A 653 -106.16 -11.43 17.00
CA ASP A 653 -105.60 -10.38 16.11
C ASP A 653 -104.85 -9.19 16.76
N GLY A 654 -103.84 -8.56 16.12
CA GLY A 654 -103.17 -8.90 14.85
C GLY A 654 -102.39 -7.73 14.21
N GLY A 655 -101.07 -7.63 14.42
CA GLY A 655 -100.23 -6.63 13.73
C GLY A 655 -98.85 -6.43 14.34
N GLY A 656 -97.78 -6.41 13.52
CA GLY A 656 -96.41 -6.27 14.04
C GLY A 656 -95.23 -6.49 13.07
N LYS A 657 -95.36 -6.18 11.77
CA LYS A 657 -94.25 -6.36 10.80
C LYS A 657 -93.61 -5.05 10.30
N GLU A 658 -94.37 -3.98 10.10
CA GLU A 658 -93.85 -2.74 9.47
C GLU A 658 -92.93 -1.93 10.41
N ALA A 659 -93.28 -1.84 11.71
CA ALA A 659 -92.48 -1.10 12.70
C ALA A 659 -91.10 -1.72 13.01
N LEU A 660 -90.83 -2.95 12.54
CA LEU A 660 -89.50 -3.57 12.60
C LEU A 660 -88.70 -3.31 11.32
N GLN A 661 -89.36 -3.29 10.16
CA GLN A 661 -88.75 -3.02 8.84
C GLN A 661 -88.05 -1.66 8.81
N GLU A 662 -88.77 -0.59 9.15
CA GLU A 662 -88.25 0.79 9.13
C GLU A 662 -87.06 0.98 10.10
N LYS A 663 -87.07 0.23 11.21
CA LYS A 663 -86.02 0.27 12.23
C LYS A 663 -84.74 -0.45 11.79
N VAL A 664 -84.86 -1.54 11.05
CA VAL A 664 -83.72 -2.23 10.41
C VAL A 664 -83.09 -1.34 9.34
N GLU A 665 -83.88 -0.71 8.48
CA GLU A 665 -83.35 0.20 7.45
C GLU A 665 -82.67 1.43 8.05
N SER A 666 -83.20 1.99 9.14
CA SER A 666 -82.58 3.10 9.87
C SER A 666 -81.18 2.73 10.39
N LEU A 667 -81.03 1.53 10.97
CA LEU A 667 -79.75 1.01 11.44
C LEU A 667 -78.78 0.71 10.28
N GLN A 668 -79.26 0.17 9.16
CA GLN A 668 -78.44 -0.02 7.95
C GLN A 668 -77.93 1.31 7.38
N ARG A 669 -78.79 2.34 7.30
CA ARG A 669 -78.40 3.69 6.86
C ARG A 669 -77.38 4.33 7.82
N GLN A 670 -77.49 4.09 9.13
CA GLN A 670 -76.47 4.52 10.09
C GLN A 670 -75.14 3.78 9.90
N LEU A 671 -75.16 2.45 9.79
CA LEU A 671 -73.98 1.60 9.60
C LEU A 671 -73.17 2.04 8.37
N HIS A 672 -73.84 2.21 7.22
CA HIS A 672 -73.20 2.66 5.98
C HIS A 672 -72.62 4.08 6.08
N SER A 673 -73.22 4.94 6.92
CA SER A 673 -72.69 6.28 7.21
C SER A 673 -71.42 6.25 8.08
N SER A 674 -71.25 5.24 8.94
CA SER A 674 -70.02 4.99 9.70
C SER A 674 -68.94 4.33 8.85
N GLU A 675 -69.29 3.34 8.02
CA GLU A 675 -68.36 2.68 7.09
C GLU A 675 -67.72 3.70 6.14
N LYS A 676 -68.51 4.59 5.52
CA LYS A 676 -68.00 5.65 4.66
C LYS A 676 -67.09 6.65 5.38
N LYS A 677 -67.30 6.89 6.68
CA LYS A 677 -66.42 7.73 7.53
C LYS A 677 -65.14 7.02 7.95
N LEU A 678 -65.16 5.69 8.10
CA LEU A 678 -63.96 4.88 8.31
C LEU A 678 -63.09 4.88 7.06
N LEU A 679 -63.66 4.52 5.91
CA LEU A 679 -62.94 4.46 4.63
C LEU A 679 -62.33 5.83 4.24
N SER A 680 -63.04 6.93 4.51
CA SER A 680 -62.51 8.28 4.28
C SER A 680 -61.35 8.64 5.20
N LYS A 681 -61.29 8.11 6.42
CA LYS A 681 -60.16 8.31 7.35
C LYS A 681 -58.99 7.39 7.00
N GLU A 682 -59.27 6.18 6.54
CA GLU A 682 -58.28 5.20 6.10
C GLU A 682 -57.49 5.76 4.90
N LEU A 683 -58.20 6.30 3.90
CA LEU A 683 -57.60 7.04 2.79
C LEU A 683 -56.78 8.25 3.26
N GLU A 684 -57.32 9.07 4.18
CA GLU A 684 -56.61 10.22 4.77
C GLU A 684 -55.34 9.80 5.55
N THR A 685 -55.30 8.57 6.09
CA THR A 685 -54.08 8.01 6.69
C THR A 685 -53.11 7.45 5.66
N GLU A 686 -53.56 6.85 4.56
CA GLU A 686 -52.68 6.44 3.46
C GLU A 686 -52.02 7.65 2.77
N GLU A 687 -52.76 8.74 2.54
CA GLU A 687 -52.23 10.01 2.02
C GLU A 687 -51.14 10.57 2.95
N LYS A 688 -51.34 10.52 4.27
CA LYS A 688 -50.32 10.95 5.25
C LYS A 688 -49.11 10.02 5.26
N VAL A 689 -49.31 8.70 5.16
CA VAL A 689 -48.21 7.72 5.10
C VAL A 689 -47.40 7.87 3.81
N THR A 690 -48.04 8.14 2.67
CA THR A 690 -47.34 8.38 1.39
C THR A 690 -46.59 9.70 1.40
N LEU A 691 -47.14 10.78 1.98
CA LEU A 691 -46.43 12.05 2.18
C LEU A 691 -45.20 11.87 3.08
N VAL A 692 -45.34 11.18 4.22
CA VAL A 692 -44.22 10.89 5.13
C VAL A 692 -43.15 10.02 4.44
N ARG A 693 -43.55 9.01 3.65
CA ARG A 693 -42.59 8.25 2.82
C ARG A 693 -41.84 9.15 1.84
N LYS A 694 -42.53 10.07 1.15
CA LYS A 694 -41.92 11.02 0.21
C LYS A 694 -40.93 11.96 0.91
N GLU A 695 -41.26 12.47 2.10
CA GLU A 695 -40.33 13.25 2.92
C GLU A 695 -39.08 12.46 3.33
N TYR A 696 -39.23 11.19 3.75
CA TYR A 696 -38.08 10.36 4.08
C TYR A 696 -37.24 10.01 2.85
N GLU A 697 -37.87 9.78 1.69
CA GLU A 697 -37.17 9.55 0.43
C GLU A 697 -36.40 10.81 -0.03
N GLU A 698 -36.96 12.01 0.15
CA GLU A 698 -36.30 13.28 -0.13
C GLU A 698 -35.15 13.58 0.86
N LYS A 699 -35.33 13.28 2.15
CA LYS A 699 -34.26 13.35 3.16
C LYS A 699 -33.12 12.36 2.84
N ILE A 700 -33.44 11.12 2.46
CA ILE A 700 -32.46 10.13 1.99
C ILE A 700 -31.78 10.58 0.69
N LYS A 701 -32.50 11.25 -0.23
CA LYS A 701 -31.91 11.86 -1.43
C LYS A 701 -30.88 12.93 -1.08
N GLY A 702 -31.21 13.85 -0.18
CA GLY A 702 -30.30 14.92 0.28
C GLY A 702 -29.12 14.46 1.16
N LEU A 703 -29.18 13.27 1.78
CA LEU A 703 -28.11 12.72 2.62
C LEU A 703 -26.95 12.06 1.84
N MET A 704 -26.97 12.10 0.50
CA MET A 704 -25.92 11.55 -0.36
C MET A 704 -25.53 12.60 -1.42
N PRO A 705 -24.23 12.96 -1.56
CA PRO A 705 -23.79 13.94 -2.56
C PRO A 705 -24.26 13.59 -3.97
N ALA A 706 -24.58 14.61 -4.78
CA ALA A 706 -25.10 14.42 -6.14
C ALA A 706 -24.09 13.69 -7.04
N GLU A 707 -22.80 13.94 -6.81
CA GLU A 707 -21.66 13.31 -7.44
C GLU A 707 -21.63 11.80 -7.14
N LEU A 708 -21.75 11.43 -5.87
CA LEU A 708 -21.78 10.03 -5.44
C LEU A 708 -23.05 9.30 -5.91
N ARG A 709 -24.18 10.02 -6.05
CA ARG A 709 -25.39 9.49 -6.69
C ARG A 709 -25.15 9.20 -8.17
N GLN A 710 -24.55 10.14 -8.90
CA GLN A 710 -24.24 9.97 -10.32
C GLN A 710 -23.24 8.83 -10.53
N GLU A 711 -22.17 8.74 -9.74
CA GLU A 711 -21.20 7.63 -9.81
C GLU A 711 -21.86 6.26 -9.56
N LEU A 712 -22.80 6.17 -8.60
CA LEU A 712 -23.55 4.94 -8.34
C LEU A 712 -24.56 4.61 -9.45
N GLU A 713 -25.25 5.61 -10.00
CA GLU A 713 -26.19 5.41 -11.11
C GLU A 713 -25.46 5.05 -12.42
N ASP A 714 -24.31 5.65 -12.71
CA ASP A 714 -23.42 5.30 -13.82
C ASP A 714 -22.80 3.92 -13.64
N THR A 715 -22.40 3.55 -12.41
CA THR A 715 -21.94 2.19 -12.09
C THR A 715 -23.06 1.17 -12.28
N ILE A 716 -24.28 1.48 -11.86
CA ILE A 716 -25.47 0.64 -12.07
C ILE A 716 -25.82 0.56 -13.56
N ALA A 717 -25.68 1.64 -14.33
CA ALA A 717 -25.89 1.66 -15.76
C ALA A 717 -24.84 0.82 -16.51
N SER A 718 -23.57 0.95 -16.12
CA SER A 718 -22.44 0.15 -16.61
C SER A 718 -22.63 -1.34 -16.31
N LEU A 719 -22.97 -1.71 -15.07
CA LEU A 719 -23.30 -3.09 -14.70
C LEU A 719 -24.53 -3.62 -15.45
N LYS A 720 -25.58 -2.81 -15.65
CA LYS A 720 -26.75 -3.17 -16.49
C LYS A 720 -26.38 -3.33 -17.97
N ALA A 721 -25.41 -2.57 -18.49
CA ALA A 721 -24.91 -2.70 -19.85
C ALA A 721 -24.03 -3.96 -19.99
N GLN A 722 -23.17 -4.24 -19.01
CA GLN A 722 -22.32 -5.43 -18.95
C GLN A 722 -23.16 -6.71 -18.80
N VAL A 723 -24.21 -6.71 -17.97
CA VAL A 723 -25.18 -7.82 -17.88
C VAL A 723 -25.94 -8.01 -19.20
N ARG A 724 -26.33 -6.94 -19.90
CA ARG A 724 -26.91 -7.04 -21.25
C ARG A 724 -25.90 -7.58 -22.27
N ALA A 725 -24.64 -7.17 -22.22
CA ALA A 725 -23.58 -7.67 -23.10
C ALA A 725 -23.31 -9.16 -22.85
N SER A 726 -23.25 -9.59 -21.58
CA SER A 726 -23.15 -11.00 -21.19
C SER A 726 -24.37 -11.81 -21.63
N LEU A 727 -25.58 -11.27 -21.53
CA LEU A 727 -26.79 -11.90 -22.06
C LEU A 727 -26.76 -12.01 -23.59
N CYS A 728 -26.30 -10.99 -24.31
CA CYS A 728 -26.12 -11.05 -25.77
C CYS A 728 -25.04 -12.05 -26.18
N LEU A 729 -23.91 -12.11 -25.47
CA LEU A 729 -22.86 -13.12 -25.67
C LEU A 729 -23.39 -14.53 -25.40
N TRP A 730 -24.17 -14.74 -24.33
CA TRP A 730 -24.81 -16.02 -24.03
C TRP A 730 -25.86 -16.40 -25.08
N ARG A 731 -26.60 -15.41 -25.62
CA ARG A 731 -27.55 -15.60 -26.73
C ARG A 731 -26.86 -15.91 -28.06
N HIS A 732 -25.66 -15.36 -28.29
CA HIS A 732 -24.80 -15.74 -29.42
C HIS A 732 -24.18 -17.13 -29.24
N LEU A 733 -23.64 -17.47 -28.06
CA LEU A 733 -23.12 -18.80 -27.77
C LEU A 733 -24.19 -19.88 -27.89
N THR A 734 -25.41 -19.64 -27.39
CA THR A 734 -26.53 -20.59 -27.55
C THR A 734 -27.01 -20.70 -29.00
N THR A 735 -27.05 -19.62 -29.79
CA THR A 735 -27.34 -19.73 -31.23
C THR A 735 -26.21 -20.38 -32.03
N PHE A 736 -24.94 -20.21 -31.64
CA PHE A 736 -23.81 -20.91 -32.26
C PHE A 736 -23.83 -22.42 -31.95
N HIS A 737 -24.21 -22.79 -30.73
CA HIS A 737 -24.31 -24.19 -30.30
C HIS A 737 -25.50 -24.92 -30.93
N TRP A 738 -26.66 -24.25 -31.08
CA TRP A 738 -27.82 -24.81 -31.80
C TRP A 738 -27.67 -24.76 -33.34
N GLY A 739 -26.93 -23.78 -33.87
CA GLY A 739 -26.69 -23.62 -35.32
C GLY A 739 -25.91 -24.78 -35.95
N PHE A 740 -25.18 -25.56 -35.15
CA PHE A 740 -24.49 -26.79 -35.61
C PHE A 740 -25.39 -28.04 -35.64
N VAL A 741 -26.64 -27.96 -35.16
CA VAL A 741 -27.54 -29.11 -35.00
C VAL A 741 -28.69 -29.12 -36.02
N TYR A 742 -29.00 -27.99 -36.68
CA TYR A 742 -30.05 -27.89 -37.69
C TYR A 742 -29.62 -27.09 -38.93
N THR A 743 -29.17 -27.80 -39.97
CA THR A 743 -29.02 -27.28 -41.34
C THR A 743 -30.16 -27.79 -42.24
N PRO A 744 -31.24 -27.00 -42.45
CA PRO A 744 -32.29 -27.38 -43.41
C PRO A 744 -31.78 -27.24 -44.85
N PRO A 745 -32.24 -28.10 -45.80
CA PRO A 745 -31.73 -28.11 -47.16
C PRO A 745 -32.21 -26.91 -47.99
N VAL A 746 -31.35 -26.47 -48.91
CA VAL A 746 -31.61 -25.38 -49.86
C VAL A 746 -32.87 -25.67 -50.70
N ARG A 747 -33.77 -24.69 -50.79
CA ARG A 747 -34.78 -24.61 -51.86
C ARG A 747 -34.51 -23.40 -52.74
N SER A 748 -34.30 -23.65 -54.03
CA SER A 748 -34.26 -22.64 -55.07
C SER A 748 -35.67 -22.26 -55.53
N ALA A 749 -35.92 -20.96 -55.75
CA ALA A 749 -36.74 -20.43 -56.84
C ALA A 749 -36.81 -18.89 -56.80
N LYS A 750 -36.36 -18.26 -57.90
CA LYS A 750 -36.53 -16.84 -58.27
C LYS A 750 -35.85 -15.81 -57.37
#